data_AF-X6P3A9-F1
#
_entry.id   AF-X6P3A9-F1
#
_cell.length_a   1.000
_cell.length_b   1.000
_cell.length_c   1.000
_cell.angle_alpha   90.00
_cell.angle_beta   90.00
_cell.angle_gamma   90.00
#
_symmetry.space_group_name_H-M   'P 1'
#
loop_
_entity.id
_entity.type
_entity.pdbx_description
1 polymer ?
#
loop_
_entity_poly.entity_id
_entity_poly.type
_entity_poly.pdbx_seq_one_letter_code
_entity_poly.pdbx_strand_id
1 'polypeptide(L)'
;MSFKACLNDGIKVHTLLLTELTIKNLKQQVTQASRSTQVDSVLVTITDGNGCYVETDKSVADVFAKEPVYFIAHFQPKETQKKDNIVKEKEYEKETPASYKIKNPLVLLAGAMKQQHWYFKSVQKDLDLLQTLFQSKFGYQVFNAYRLPNVFKESFSLDGLNTFLLEHCLDVADFEKDGSNSYDGLIFVWYRGHEEYESEDESLHINNIDPKDIQDIFAEQTAYFVGKPKIFINIAYVEQEQYNYIATNLETQNNSNNNVWRHHQDKDIFTIFVMSTTNSSESDSDSDNDIKESCFTKMFCQIVEKNITKRLNVILNHAIGTTLEQTLNREIAQTGSMAQSEIYLISSSPVHSRNQDNHGDAEIKCAEMAEMKEEEKERDNSVTETLDFKKYWNRKWRRCNAEATKIVRQMLDQHEQGLVMVVYGSFRWKNLKDKFAAFIALVNNDNVEQKQFEEYWLYVIKRKVIVLDAVNIDGNVYAVDCEIQCKGSVNIAIQLFVTKNAMIDPVLKRSIAPIQWNTQMHHDIPVQLQAFEDDEEKCSEKKQFDIAIIHLQKHLQIAIDQFGLHHPYVAISYNMIGNAHYYNKQYDKSIEFYEKSLKSILSIFGTNYSIVAQLYHNLGNTYNDKFQYEKANECHEKALKIRLNIFGETHVDVAWSYISVGNAFFNKSQYSQAIEFYEKSLKIRLDIFGIDNVDVAWSYLNIGNSYFNKGHYSQAIESYDMLLKIRLLIFGVDNIDVAWANNNLANAYQNDGQLVKAIEYHQKALEIRRRILGKVHKSVGDSCWRLALAFQQREDKATARKYFEEAWKVNSVLLGEWHEQTWEAKRNVELNNTSS
;
A
#
# COMPACT_ATOMS: atom_id res chain seq x y z
N MET A 1 -12.42 54.21 26.17
CA MET A 1 -12.20 53.04 27.05
C MET A 1 -10.99 52.28 26.52
N SER A 2 -10.24 51.58 27.37
CA SER A 2 -9.17 50.67 26.93
C SER A 2 -9.62 49.22 27.09
N PHE A 3 -9.38 48.42 26.07
CA PHE A 3 -9.76 47.02 26.01
C PHE A 3 -8.59 46.16 26.52
N LYS A 4 -8.82 45.37 27.57
CA LYS A 4 -7.81 44.51 28.19
C LYS A 4 -7.86 43.10 27.58
N ALA A 5 -6.70 42.56 27.23
CA ALA A 5 -6.56 41.17 26.81
C ALA A 5 -5.28 40.55 27.39
N CYS A 6 -5.25 39.23 27.52
CA CYS A 6 -4.02 38.49 27.79
C CYS A 6 -3.39 38.04 26.47
N LEU A 7 -2.07 38.15 26.37
CA LEU A 7 -1.28 37.69 25.24
C LEU A 7 -0.24 36.67 25.72
N ASN A 8 -0.16 35.51 25.08
CA ASN A 8 0.98 34.61 25.21
C ASN A 8 1.84 34.68 23.94
N ASP A 9 3.15 34.94 24.09
CA ASP A 9 4.09 35.04 22.97
C ASP A 9 4.99 33.81 22.80
N GLY A 10 4.60 32.69 23.41
CA GLY A 10 5.36 31.44 23.45
C GLY A 10 6.39 31.37 24.58
N ILE A 11 6.74 32.51 25.21
CA ILE A 11 7.73 32.59 26.30
C ILE A 11 7.10 33.14 27.57
N LYS A 12 6.23 34.16 27.45
CA LYS A 12 5.60 34.83 28.60
C LYS A 12 4.18 35.29 28.28
N VAL A 13 3.35 35.35 29.32
CA VAL A 13 2.04 36.00 29.26
C VAL A 13 2.17 37.49 29.62
N HIS A 14 1.67 38.35 28.73
CA HIS A 14 1.62 39.80 28.86
C HIS A 14 0.17 40.30 28.93
N THR A 15 -0.04 41.46 29.54
CA THR A 15 -1.33 42.15 29.52
C THR A 15 -1.31 43.22 28.43
N LEU A 16 -2.16 43.08 27.42
CA LEU A 16 -2.35 44.08 26.37
C LEU A 16 -3.43 45.09 26.76
N LEU A 17 -3.24 46.33 26.32
CA LEU A 17 -4.20 47.42 26.39
C LEU A 17 -4.43 47.96 24.98
N LEU A 18 -5.51 47.53 24.33
CA LEU A 18 -5.90 48.03 23.03
C LEU A 18 -6.73 49.31 23.20
N THR A 19 -6.42 50.34 22.43
CA THR A 19 -7.23 51.56 22.35
C THR A 19 -8.42 51.41 21.40
N GLU A 20 -8.33 50.49 20.44
CA GLU A 20 -9.29 50.21 19.36
C GLU A 20 -9.24 48.72 19.01
N LEU A 21 -10.37 48.13 18.64
CA LEU A 21 -10.48 46.71 18.26
C LEU A 21 -10.14 46.48 16.77
N THR A 22 -8.92 46.85 16.38
CA THR A 22 -8.43 46.67 15.00
C THR A 22 -7.20 45.74 14.96
N ILE A 23 -7.04 44.98 13.87
CA ILE A 23 -5.90 44.07 13.68
C ILE A 23 -4.57 44.84 13.64
N LYS A 24 -4.59 46.08 13.12
CA LYS A 24 -3.43 46.97 13.12
C LYS A 24 -2.99 47.31 14.54
N ASN A 25 -3.93 47.69 15.41
CA ASN A 25 -3.63 48.01 16.81
C ASN A 25 -3.19 46.76 17.57
N LEU A 26 -3.87 45.62 17.39
CA LEU A 26 -3.50 44.35 18.00
C LEU A 26 -2.05 43.96 17.62
N LYS A 27 -1.70 43.93 16.33
CA LYS A 27 -0.34 43.62 15.86
C LYS A 27 0.72 44.58 16.44
N GLN A 28 0.39 45.87 16.55
CA GLN A 28 1.29 46.86 17.16
C GLN A 28 1.52 46.59 18.66
N GLN A 29 0.45 46.35 19.43
CA GLN A 29 0.55 46.06 20.87
C GLN A 29 1.26 44.73 21.15
N VAL A 30 0.96 43.68 20.37
CA VAL A 30 1.66 42.38 20.41
C VAL A 30 3.15 42.57 20.17
N THR A 31 3.51 43.24 19.07
CA THR A 31 4.92 43.49 18.73
C THR A 31 5.62 44.29 19.83
N GLN A 32 4.94 45.27 20.46
CA GLN A 32 5.53 46.09 21.51
C GLN A 32 5.71 45.34 22.84
N ALA A 33 4.73 44.53 23.25
CA ALA A 33 4.79 43.73 24.49
C ALA A 33 5.90 42.67 24.43
N SER A 34 6.06 42.00 23.29
CA SER A 34 7.04 40.92 23.12
C SER A 34 8.46 41.38 22.78
N ARG A 35 8.76 42.68 22.74
CA ARG A 35 10.11 43.19 22.38
C ARG A 35 11.26 42.67 23.27
N SER A 36 10.97 42.33 24.52
CA SER A 36 11.98 41.86 25.49
C SER A 36 12.16 40.34 25.52
N THR A 37 11.20 39.60 24.98
CA THR A 37 11.17 38.13 24.90
C THR A 37 11.52 37.61 23.51
N GLN A 38 11.14 38.35 22.46
CA GLN A 38 11.23 37.98 21.05
C GLN A 38 12.26 38.85 20.31
N VAL A 39 13.49 38.86 20.82
CA VAL A 39 14.62 39.54 20.18
C VAL A 39 15.06 38.70 18.98
N ASP A 40 15.03 39.30 17.78
CA ASP A 40 15.37 38.70 16.47
C ASP A 40 14.44 37.65 15.86
N SER A 41 13.18 37.63 16.29
CA SER A 41 12.09 36.97 15.57
C SER A 41 11.09 37.96 14.96
N VAL A 42 10.32 37.49 13.97
CA VAL A 42 9.26 38.22 13.27
C VAL A 42 7.93 37.61 13.65
N LEU A 43 6.93 38.45 13.97
CA LEU A 43 5.56 38.02 14.21
C LEU A 43 4.96 37.45 12.91
N VAL A 44 4.67 36.15 12.89
CA VAL A 44 4.11 35.44 11.73
C VAL A 44 2.59 35.55 11.74
N THR A 45 1.96 35.21 12.86
CA THR A 45 0.49 35.23 13.00
C THR A 45 0.04 35.35 14.46
N ILE A 46 -1.23 35.66 14.65
CA ILE A 46 -1.90 35.75 15.95
C ILE A 46 -3.13 34.84 15.90
N THR A 47 -3.33 34.03 16.94
CA THR A 47 -4.54 33.21 17.12
C THR A 47 -5.28 33.58 18.39
N ASP A 48 -6.57 33.23 18.49
CA ASP A 48 -7.32 33.28 19.75
C ASP A 48 -6.95 32.10 20.68
N GLY A 49 -7.56 32.05 21.87
CA GLY A 49 -7.38 30.96 22.83
C GLY A 49 -7.84 29.57 22.36
N ASN A 50 -8.54 29.46 21.22
CA ASN A 50 -8.94 28.20 20.60
C ASN A 50 -8.08 27.83 19.37
N GLY A 51 -7.07 28.65 19.04
CA GLY A 51 -6.20 28.45 17.88
C GLY A 51 -6.78 28.98 16.55
N CYS A 52 -7.86 29.76 16.56
CA CYS A 52 -8.40 30.39 15.34
C CYS A 52 -7.58 31.63 14.96
N TYR A 53 -7.27 31.81 13.68
CA TYR A 53 -6.50 32.96 13.18
C TYR A 53 -7.24 34.30 13.37
N VAL A 54 -6.51 35.30 13.85
CA VAL A 54 -6.99 36.67 14.08
C VAL A 54 -6.30 37.60 13.07
N GLU A 55 -6.93 37.80 11.92
CA GLU A 55 -6.34 38.49 10.75
C GLU A 55 -7.14 39.72 10.30
N THR A 56 -8.35 39.93 10.81
CA THR A 56 -9.26 41.02 10.45
C THR A 56 -9.78 41.76 11.68
N ASP A 57 -10.19 43.02 11.53
CA ASP A 57 -10.82 43.80 12.61
C ASP A 57 -12.04 43.07 13.20
N LYS A 58 -12.83 42.40 12.36
CA LYS A 58 -13.94 41.56 12.80
C LYS A 58 -13.46 40.43 13.71
N SER A 59 -12.42 39.68 13.33
CA SER A 59 -11.88 38.61 14.18
C SER A 59 -11.30 39.13 15.51
N VAL A 60 -10.80 40.38 15.57
CA VAL A 60 -10.41 41.01 16.85
C VAL A 60 -11.65 41.26 17.71
N ALA A 61 -12.70 41.85 17.14
CA ALA A 61 -13.96 42.09 17.86
C ALA A 61 -14.64 40.78 18.32
N ASP A 62 -14.64 39.74 17.50
CA ASP A 62 -15.22 38.42 17.80
C ASP A 62 -14.51 37.72 18.98
N VAL A 63 -13.22 38.01 19.21
CA VAL A 63 -12.47 37.52 20.40
C VAL A 63 -12.81 38.35 21.64
N PHE A 64 -13.01 39.66 21.50
CA PHE A 64 -13.48 40.52 22.61
C PHE A 64 -14.94 40.30 23.01
N ALA A 65 -15.73 39.58 22.20
CA ALA A 65 -17.07 39.11 22.55
C ALA A 65 -17.09 37.84 23.42
N LYS A 66 -15.92 37.28 23.77
CA LYS A 66 -15.76 36.04 24.54
C LYS A 66 -14.84 36.28 25.73
N GLU A 67 -15.22 35.85 26.93
CA GLU A 67 -14.34 35.87 28.10
C GLU A 67 -13.81 34.47 28.44
N PRO A 68 -12.51 34.31 28.80
CA PRO A 68 -11.49 35.35 28.88
C PRO A 68 -10.93 35.76 27.51
N VAL A 69 -10.68 37.06 27.32
CA VAL A 69 -10.08 37.61 26.08
C VAL A 69 -8.59 37.25 26.04
N TYR A 70 -8.23 36.29 25.18
CA TYR A 70 -6.89 35.70 25.13
C TYR A 70 -6.38 35.55 23.69
N PHE A 71 -5.13 35.98 23.47
CA PHE A 71 -4.41 35.88 22.20
C PHE A 71 -3.12 35.06 22.37
N ILE A 72 -2.72 34.37 21.31
CA ILE A 72 -1.42 33.70 21.19
C ILE A 72 -0.71 34.27 19.96
N ALA A 73 0.50 34.78 20.14
CA ALA A 73 1.33 35.31 19.05
C ALA A 73 2.47 34.35 18.72
N HIS A 74 2.60 34.04 17.43
CA HIS A 74 3.57 33.09 16.91
C HIS A 74 4.68 33.85 16.19
N PHE A 75 5.93 33.63 16.62
CA PHE A 75 7.12 34.32 16.12
C PHE A 75 8.10 33.33 15.49
N GLN A 76 8.81 33.77 14.42
CA GLN A 76 9.79 32.95 13.69
C GLN A 76 11.13 33.70 13.57
N PRO A 77 12.30 33.04 13.75
CA PRO A 77 13.61 33.71 13.65
C PRO A 77 13.86 34.36 12.29
N LYS A 78 14.49 35.54 12.26
CA LYS A 78 14.74 36.29 11.01
C LYS A 78 15.59 35.53 9.98
N GLU A 79 16.43 34.59 10.41
CA GLU A 79 17.34 33.86 9.51
C GLU A 79 16.62 32.98 8.48
N THR A 80 15.43 32.46 8.79
CA THR A 80 14.66 31.63 7.84
C THR A 80 14.10 32.41 6.64
N GLN A 81 13.82 33.71 6.78
CA GLN A 81 13.24 34.51 5.69
C GLN A 81 14.18 34.69 4.48
N LYS A 82 15.49 34.45 4.62
CA LYS A 82 16.43 34.43 3.48
C LYS A 82 16.27 33.21 2.57
N LYS A 83 15.69 32.11 3.05
CA LYS A 83 15.32 30.96 2.22
C LYS A 83 13.88 31.06 1.69
N ASP A 84 12.95 31.54 2.51
CA ASP A 84 11.52 31.54 2.18
C ASP A 84 11.14 32.49 1.02
N ASN A 85 11.91 33.56 0.76
CA ASN A 85 11.63 34.51 -0.32
C ASN A 85 12.00 34.01 -1.73
N ILE A 86 12.66 32.86 -1.87
CA ILE A 86 12.93 32.22 -3.18
C ILE A 86 11.81 31.23 -3.55
N VAL A 87 10.95 30.84 -2.59
CA VAL A 87 10.02 29.70 -2.73
C VAL A 87 8.58 30.13 -3.10
N LYS A 88 8.33 31.43 -3.35
CA LYS A 88 6.99 31.93 -3.71
C LYS A 88 6.70 32.11 -5.21
N GLU A 89 7.66 31.79 -6.08
CA GLU A 89 7.43 31.59 -7.52
C GLU A 89 8.09 30.29 -8.00
N LYS A 90 7.49 29.15 -7.65
CA LYS A 90 7.64 27.86 -8.36
C LYS A 90 6.56 26.87 -7.89
N GLU A 91 5.31 27.12 -8.26
CA GLU A 91 4.32 26.03 -8.32
C GLU A 91 4.64 25.12 -9.53
N TYR A 92 4.44 23.81 -9.35
CA TYR A 92 4.56 22.75 -10.37
C TYR A 92 5.96 22.43 -10.93
N GLU A 93 6.77 21.73 -10.12
CA GLU A 93 7.67 20.69 -10.66
C GLU A 93 7.24 19.33 -10.09
N LYS A 94 6.70 18.46 -10.95
CA LYS A 94 6.42 17.05 -10.63
C LYS A 94 7.74 16.30 -10.77
N GLU A 95 8.20 15.61 -9.73
CA GLU A 95 9.27 14.63 -9.93
C GLU A 95 8.80 13.54 -10.92
N THR A 96 9.58 13.42 -11.99
CA THR A 96 9.26 12.62 -13.17
C THR A 96 9.53 11.14 -12.93
N PRO A 97 8.71 10.23 -13.50
CA PRO A 97 9.00 8.81 -13.48
C PRO A 97 10.39 8.49 -14.08
N ALA A 98 11.05 7.46 -13.54
CA ALA A 98 12.44 7.13 -13.83
C ALA A 98 12.69 7.04 -15.35
N SER A 99 13.57 7.87 -15.91
CA SER A 99 13.72 7.97 -17.37
C SER A 99 14.84 7.06 -17.88
N TYR A 100 14.48 6.01 -18.63
CA TYR A 100 15.45 5.18 -19.34
C TYR A 100 15.79 5.81 -20.70
N LYS A 101 17.07 6.10 -20.90
CA LYS A 101 17.62 6.67 -22.13
C LYS A 101 18.42 5.58 -22.86
N ILE A 102 17.72 4.76 -23.63
CA ILE A 102 18.26 3.59 -24.33
C ILE A 102 19.13 4.05 -25.49
N LYS A 103 20.42 3.68 -25.49
CA LYS A 103 21.42 4.06 -26.51
C LYS A 103 22.00 2.85 -27.24
N ASN A 104 22.07 1.70 -26.58
CA ASN A 104 22.65 0.47 -27.13
C ASN A 104 21.90 -0.78 -26.63
N PRO A 105 20.64 -0.99 -27.06
CA PRO A 105 19.90 -2.18 -26.71
C PRO A 105 20.29 -3.36 -27.60
N LEU A 106 20.18 -4.57 -27.06
CA LEU A 106 20.13 -5.78 -27.88
C LEU A 106 18.75 -5.82 -28.57
N VAL A 107 18.70 -5.85 -29.90
CA VAL A 107 17.42 -5.94 -30.64
C VAL A 107 17.34 -7.29 -31.34
N LEU A 108 16.32 -8.08 -31.01
CA LEU A 108 16.03 -9.37 -31.62
C LEU A 108 14.65 -9.36 -32.28
N LEU A 109 14.60 -9.68 -33.57
CA LEU A 109 13.38 -9.84 -34.37
C LEU A 109 13.21 -11.33 -34.71
N ALA A 110 12.16 -11.95 -34.18
CA ALA A 110 11.87 -13.38 -34.32
C ALA A 110 10.35 -13.64 -34.46
N GLY A 111 9.96 -14.91 -34.60
CA GLY A 111 8.56 -15.31 -34.73
C GLY A 111 8.40 -16.76 -35.15
N ALA A 112 7.16 -17.18 -35.35
CA ALA A 112 6.78 -18.49 -35.91
C ALA A 112 6.04 -18.31 -37.24
N MET A 113 6.70 -18.65 -38.36
CA MET A 113 6.15 -18.46 -39.72
C MET A 113 6.57 -19.58 -40.67
N LYS A 114 5.61 -20.13 -41.43
CA LYS A 114 5.88 -20.99 -42.59
C LYS A 114 5.98 -20.14 -43.86
N GLN A 115 6.93 -20.45 -44.75
CA GLN A 115 7.06 -19.78 -46.05
C GLN A 115 5.83 -19.96 -46.97
N GLN A 116 5.01 -21.00 -46.72
CA GLN A 116 3.85 -21.34 -47.53
C GLN A 116 2.56 -20.62 -47.11
N HIS A 117 2.58 -19.79 -46.06
CA HIS A 117 1.38 -19.14 -45.53
C HIS A 117 1.11 -17.76 -46.12
N TRP A 118 -0.18 -17.40 -46.21
CA TRP A 118 -0.65 -16.19 -46.88
C TRP A 118 -0.10 -14.89 -46.27
N TYR A 119 0.13 -14.85 -44.95
CA TYR A 119 0.68 -13.68 -44.24
C TYR A 119 2.22 -13.56 -44.31
N PHE A 120 2.94 -14.58 -44.83
CA PHE A 120 4.42 -14.62 -44.79
C PHE A 120 5.07 -13.39 -45.44
N LYS A 121 4.61 -13.01 -46.65
CA LYS A 121 5.14 -11.82 -47.36
C LYS A 121 4.87 -10.51 -46.60
N SER A 122 3.76 -10.39 -45.87
CA SER A 122 3.44 -9.21 -45.07
C SER A 122 4.34 -9.09 -43.84
N VAL A 123 4.54 -10.18 -43.10
CA VAL A 123 5.45 -10.16 -41.94
C VAL A 123 6.90 -9.90 -42.35
N GLN A 124 7.33 -10.42 -43.51
CA GLN A 124 8.67 -10.10 -44.03
C GLN A 124 8.87 -8.60 -44.27
N LYS A 125 7.86 -7.88 -44.79
CA LYS A 125 7.92 -6.42 -44.92
C LYS A 125 7.99 -5.71 -43.58
N ASP A 126 7.18 -6.15 -42.62
CA ASP A 126 7.15 -5.59 -41.26
C ASP A 126 8.50 -5.76 -40.53
N LEU A 127 9.11 -6.95 -40.62
CA LEU A 127 10.46 -7.22 -40.10
C LEU A 127 11.50 -6.32 -40.76
N ASP A 128 11.42 -6.12 -42.09
CA ASP A 128 12.35 -5.26 -42.82
C ASP A 128 12.18 -3.77 -42.44
N LEU A 129 10.96 -3.31 -42.16
CA LEU A 129 10.68 -1.96 -41.65
C LEU A 129 11.26 -1.76 -40.24
N LEU A 130 11.03 -2.70 -39.32
CA LEU A 130 11.56 -2.61 -37.95
C LEU A 130 13.10 -2.73 -37.93
N GLN A 131 13.67 -3.61 -38.76
CA GLN A 131 15.12 -3.71 -38.90
C GLN A 131 15.70 -2.39 -39.44
N THR A 132 15.08 -1.78 -40.46
CA THR A 132 15.51 -0.48 -41.00
C THR A 132 15.43 0.63 -39.96
N LEU A 133 14.36 0.66 -39.15
CA LEU A 133 14.20 1.63 -38.06
C LEU A 133 15.34 1.50 -37.04
N PHE A 134 15.45 0.35 -36.37
CA PHE A 134 16.41 0.18 -35.28
C PHE A 134 17.87 0.20 -35.78
N GLN A 135 18.17 -0.45 -36.90
CA GLN A 135 19.54 -0.55 -37.41
C GLN A 135 19.99 0.73 -38.13
N SER A 136 19.18 1.30 -39.03
CA SER A 136 19.61 2.41 -39.88
C SER A 136 19.28 3.80 -39.34
N LYS A 137 18.25 3.97 -38.48
CA LYS A 137 17.90 5.27 -37.88
C LYS A 137 18.44 5.43 -36.47
N PHE A 138 18.38 4.38 -35.65
CA PHE A 138 18.90 4.41 -34.28
C PHE A 138 20.34 3.92 -34.16
N GLY A 139 20.87 3.17 -35.14
CA GLY A 139 22.22 2.61 -35.06
C GLY A 139 22.36 1.50 -34.02
N TYR A 140 21.25 0.79 -33.73
CA TYR A 140 21.24 -0.34 -32.80
C TYR A 140 21.70 -1.63 -33.49
N GLN A 141 22.20 -2.56 -32.68
CA GLN A 141 22.56 -3.89 -33.14
C GLN A 141 21.28 -4.75 -33.25
N VAL A 142 20.87 -5.05 -34.48
CA VAL A 142 19.64 -5.78 -34.78
C VAL A 142 19.95 -7.16 -35.35
N PHE A 143 19.41 -8.18 -34.69
CA PHE A 143 19.44 -9.57 -35.12
C PHE A 143 18.07 -9.97 -35.65
N ASN A 144 18.03 -10.45 -36.89
CA ASN A 144 16.81 -10.95 -37.52
C ASN A 144 16.95 -12.46 -37.71
N ALA A 145 16.20 -13.24 -36.92
CA ALA A 145 16.30 -14.70 -36.87
C ALA A 145 16.13 -15.36 -38.25
N TYR A 146 15.35 -14.74 -39.13
CA TYR A 146 15.02 -15.22 -40.48
C TYR A 146 16.10 -14.95 -41.54
N ARG A 147 17.06 -14.06 -41.26
CA ARG A 147 18.17 -13.71 -42.16
C ARG A 147 19.51 -14.32 -41.76
N LEU A 148 19.59 -14.98 -40.60
CA LEU A 148 20.78 -15.70 -40.15
C LEU A 148 21.05 -16.93 -41.05
N PRO A 149 22.31 -17.22 -41.44
CA PRO A 149 22.55 -18.19 -42.51
C PRO A 149 22.10 -19.64 -42.23
N ASN A 150 21.95 -20.07 -40.96
CA ASN A 150 21.99 -21.51 -40.65
C ASN A 150 21.26 -22.08 -39.41
N VAL A 151 20.29 -21.39 -38.78
CA VAL A 151 19.67 -21.95 -37.53
C VAL A 151 18.12 -21.98 -37.46
N PHE A 152 17.38 -21.00 -38.00
CA PHE A 152 15.94 -20.83 -37.64
C PHE A 152 14.98 -20.65 -38.83
N LYS A 153 15.00 -21.55 -39.83
CA LYS A 153 14.21 -21.34 -41.07
C LYS A 153 12.74 -21.73 -41.01
N GLU A 154 12.33 -22.63 -40.09
CA GLU A 154 10.94 -23.15 -40.06
C GLU A 154 10.34 -23.30 -38.65
N SER A 155 11.15 -23.38 -37.59
CA SER A 155 10.70 -23.22 -36.20
C SER A 155 11.77 -22.59 -35.33
N PHE A 156 11.34 -21.81 -34.33
CA PHE A 156 12.20 -21.22 -33.30
C PHE A 156 11.85 -21.92 -31.97
N SER A 157 12.77 -22.71 -31.44
CA SER A 157 12.57 -23.43 -30.18
C SER A 157 12.98 -22.57 -28.99
N LEU A 158 12.44 -22.89 -27.81
CA LEU A 158 12.75 -22.16 -26.58
C LEU A 158 14.22 -22.30 -26.16
N ASP A 159 14.78 -23.48 -26.39
CA ASP A 159 16.21 -23.75 -26.18
C ASP A 159 17.07 -22.90 -27.13
N GLY A 160 16.64 -22.73 -28.39
CA GLY A 160 17.29 -21.85 -29.36
C GLY A 160 17.30 -20.37 -28.95
N LEU A 161 16.21 -19.86 -28.34
CA LEU A 161 16.18 -18.50 -27.78
C LEU A 161 17.17 -18.35 -26.62
N ASN A 162 17.20 -19.32 -25.70
CA ASN A 162 18.15 -19.33 -24.59
C ASN A 162 19.59 -19.34 -25.08
N THR A 163 19.95 -20.28 -25.96
CA THR A 163 21.30 -20.39 -26.52
C THR A 163 21.70 -19.10 -27.21
N PHE A 164 20.83 -18.53 -28.04
CA PHE A 164 21.10 -17.27 -28.73
C PHE A 164 21.36 -16.10 -27.76
N LEU A 165 20.52 -15.93 -26.73
CA LEU A 165 20.70 -14.88 -25.72
C LEU A 165 21.96 -15.12 -24.88
N LEU A 166 22.25 -16.35 -24.50
CA LEU A 166 23.45 -16.71 -23.75
C LEU A 166 24.72 -16.45 -24.56
N GLU A 167 24.80 -16.88 -25.82
CA GLU A 167 25.94 -16.62 -26.72
C GLU A 167 26.21 -15.11 -26.83
N HIS A 168 25.18 -14.32 -27.15
CA HIS A 168 25.34 -12.87 -27.36
C HIS A 168 25.54 -12.06 -26.07
N CYS A 169 25.24 -12.63 -24.90
CA CYS A 169 25.60 -12.06 -23.60
C CYS A 169 26.98 -12.52 -23.11
N LEU A 170 27.48 -13.69 -23.56
CA LEU A 170 28.80 -14.23 -23.21
C LEU A 170 29.91 -13.67 -24.11
N ASP A 171 29.68 -13.46 -25.41
CA ASP A 171 30.64 -12.84 -26.34
C ASP A 171 31.05 -11.41 -25.92
N VAL A 172 30.27 -10.75 -25.06
CA VAL A 172 30.58 -9.43 -24.49
C VAL A 172 31.51 -9.54 -23.26
N ALA A 173 31.55 -10.68 -22.58
CA ALA A 173 32.34 -10.87 -21.36
C ALA A 173 33.86 -10.96 -21.62
N ASP A 174 34.28 -11.35 -22.83
CA ASP A 174 35.70 -11.40 -23.21
C ASP A 174 36.28 -10.04 -23.68
N PHE A 175 35.44 -9.00 -23.79
CA PHE A 175 35.84 -7.65 -24.27
C PHE A 175 35.96 -6.56 -23.19
N GLU A 176 35.93 -6.90 -21.89
CA GLU A 176 36.06 -5.94 -20.77
C GLU A 176 37.42 -5.20 -20.66
N LYS A 177 38.31 -5.31 -21.66
CA LYS A 177 39.59 -4.58 -21.70
C LYS A 177 39.58 -3.24 -22.44
N ASP A 178 38.62 -3.00 -23.33
CA ASP A 178 38.57 -1.78 -24.17
C ASP A 178 37.17 -1.11 -24.21
N GLY A 179 36.48 -1.06 -23.06
CA GLY A 179 35.48 -0.03 -22.74
C GLY A 179 34.28 0.14 -23.68
N SER A 180 33.92 -0.87 -24.50
CA SER A 180 32.86 -0.75 -25.50
C SER A 180 31.72 -1.76 -25.31
N ASN A 181 30.48 -1.26 -25.31
CA ASN A 181 29.22 -1.96 -25.52
C ASN A 181 28.88 -3.16 -24.60
N SER A 182 28.55 -2.88 -23.34
CA SER A 182 27.48 -3.65 -22.68
C SER A 182 26.11 -3.15 -23.16
N TYR A 183 25.13 -4.04 -23.30
CA TYR A 183 23.78 -3.65 -23.73
C TYR A 183 23.03 -2.94 -22.60
N ASP A 184 22.38 -1.80 -22.89
CA ASP A 184 21.65 -0.96 -21.92
C ASP A 184 20.13 -1.21 -21.88
N GLY A 185 19.63 -2.11 -22.73
CA GLY A 185 18.26 -2.58 -22.76
C GLY A 185 18.09 -3.77 -23.70
N LEU A 186 16.88 -4.32 -23.76
CA LEU A 186 16.51 -5.43 -24.64
C LEU A 186 15.24 -5.07 -25.40
N ILE A 187 15.22 -5.27 -26.71
CA ILE A 187 14.02 -5.13 -27.55
C ILE A 187 13.80 -6.46 -28.25
N PHE A 188 12.69 -7.13 -27.93
CA PHE A 188 12.30 -8.39 -28.52
C PHE A 188 10.97 -8.24 -29.25
N VAL A 189 10.99 -8.49 -30.57
CA VAL A 189 9.80 -8.48 -31.42
C VAL A 189 9.49 -9.92 -31.81
N TRP A 190 8.29 -10.36 -31.50
CA TRP A 190 7.77 -11.70 -31.75
C TRP A 190 6.57 -11.64 -32.69
N TYR A 191 6.65 -12.37 -33.81
CA TYR A 191 5.54 -12.55 -34.75
C TYR A 191 4.87 -13.91 -34.60
N ARG A 192 3.54 -13.93 -34.51
CA ARG A 192 2.71 -15.14 -34.44
C ARG A 192 1.74 -15.21 -35.62
N GLY A 193 1.64 -16.38 -36.25
CA GLY A 193 0.45 -16.80 -36.99
C GLY A 193 -0.28 -17.91 -36.22
N HIS A 194 -1.58 -18.04 -36.43
CA HIS A 194 -2.41 -19.02 -35.72
C HIS A 194 -2.73 -20.24 -36.59
N GLU A 195 -2.05 -21.36 -36.34
CA GLU A 195 -2.52 -22.69 -36.75
C GLU A 195 -2.51 -23.62 -35.53
N GLU A 196 -3.53 -24.46 -35.42
CA GLU A 196 -3.56 -25.57 -34.47
C GLU A 196 -2.58 -26.65 -34.96
N TYR A 197 -1.50 -26.88 -34.20
CA TYR A 197 -0.57 -27.96 -34.47
C TYR A 197 -0.79 -29.13 -33.52
N GLU A 198 -1.55 -30.12 -33.98
CA GLU A 198 -1.31 -31.50 -33.59
C GLU A 198 0.02 -31.95 -34.24
N SER A 199 1.13 -31.80 -33.52
CA SER A 199 2.43 -32.39 -33.89
C SER A 199 2.83 -33.43 -32.86
N GLU A 200 3.03 -34.68 -33.28
CA GLU A 200 3.39 -35.82 -32.45
C GLU A 200 4.85 -35.80 -31.90
N ASP A 201 5.55 -34.67 -32.01
CA ASP A 201 6.96 -34.53 -31.63
C ASP A 201 7.10 -33.80 -30.27
N GLU A 202 7.73 -34.44 -29.28
CA GLU A 202 7.77 -34.00 -27.86
C GLU A 202 8.65 -32.75 -27.60
N SER A 203 9.08 -32.05 -28.63
CA SER A 203 9.87 -30.83 -28.50
C SER A 203 8.97 -29.60 -28.29
N LEU A 204 9.24 -28.82 -27.24
CA LEU A 204 8.51 -27.58 -26.89
C LEU A 204 8.78 -26.46 -27.93
N HIS A 205 8.11 -26.58 -29.08
CA HIS A 205 8.06 -25.55 -30.10
C HIS A 205 7.23 -24.36 -29.60
N ILE A 206 7.78 -23.15 -29.70
CA ILE A 206 7.13 -21.90 -29.26
C ILE A 206 5.78 -21.66 -29.97
N ASN A 207 5.57 -22.31 -31.11
CA ASN A 207 4.34 -22.31 -31.90
C ASN A 207 3.09 -22.74 -31.10
N ASN A 208 3.23 -23.68 -30.16
CA ASN A 208 2.13 -24.26 -29.38
C ASN A 208 2.00 -23.68 -27.95
N ILE A 209 2.77 -22.64 -27.64
CA ILE A 209 2.86 -22.05 -26.30
C ILE A 209 1.95 -20.80 -26.22
N ASP A 210 1.26 -20.60 -25.09
CA ASP A 210 0.42 -19.41 -24.86
C ASP A 210 1.30 -18.14 -24.95
N PRO A 211 0.87 -17.05 -25.63
CA PRO A 211 1.57 -15.77 -25.60
C PRO A 211 1.98 -15.29 -24.20
N LYS A 212 1.19 -15.63 -23.19
CA LYS A 212 1.49 -15.42 -21.78
C LYS A 212 2.71 -16.22 -21.34
N ASP A 213 2.73 -17.53 -21.59
CA ASP A 213 3.87 -18.39 -21.24
C ASP A 213 5.15 -17.93 -21.97
N ILE A 214 5.06 -17.48 -23.24
CA ILE A 214 6.21 -16.89 -23.96
C ILE A 214 6.72 -15.62 -23.26
N GLN A 215 5.82 -14.76 -22.77
CA GLN A 215 6.18 -13.55 -22.03
C GLN A 215 6.77 -13.87 -20.65
N ASP A 216 6.20 -14.84 -19.94
CA ASP A 216 6.65 -15.30 -18.63
C ASP A 216 8.07 -15.89 -18.76
N ILE A 217 8.30 -16.71 -19.80
CA ILE A 217 9.61 -17.25 -20.12
C ILE A 217 10.60 -16.15 -20.55
N PHE A 218 10.18 -15.18 -21.36
CA PHE A 218 11.00 -14.01 -21.72
C PHE A 218 11.40 -13.20 -20.48
N ALA A 219 10.53 -13.08 -19.47
CA ALA A 219 10.85 -12.43 -18.21
C ALA A 219 11.91 -13.23 -17.42
N GLU A 220 11.72 -14.55 -17.29
CA GLU A 220 12.58 -15.45 -16.51
C GLU A 220 13.98 -15.65 -17.12
N GLN A 221 14.08 -15.78 -18.45
CA GLN A 221 15.33 -16.11 -19.14
C GLN A 221 16.21 -14.88 -19.44
N THR A 222 15.68 -13.67 -19.30
CA THR A 222 16.42 -12.41 -19.55
C THR A 222 17.09 -11.85 -18.29
N ALA A 223 17.62 -12.72 -17.42
CA ALA A 223 18.24 -12.35 -16.15
C ALA A 223 19.42 -11.36 -16.29
N TYR A 224 20.12 -11.36 -17.42
CA TYR A 224 21.17 -10.37 -17.74
C TYR A 224 20.66 -8.92 -17.85
N PHE A 225 19.36 -8.74 -18.09
CA PHE A 225 18.69 -7.45 -18.29
C PHE A 225 17.85 -7.00 -17.08
N VAL A 226 18.03 -7.60 -15.90
CA VAL A 226 17.39 -7.14 -14.66
C VAL A 226 17.84 -5.70 -14.34
N GLY A 227 16.90 -4.79 -14.07
CA GLY A 227 17.16 -3.37 -13.85
C GLY A 227 17.33 -2.53 -15.12
N LYS A 228 17.27 -3.15 -16.30
CA LYS A 228 17.36 -2.51 -17.63
C LYS A 228 16.03 -2.63 -18.37
N PRO A 229 15.64 -1.63 -19.17
CA PRO A 229 14.37 -1.65 -19.89
C PRO A 229 14.32 -2.82 -20.90
N LYS A 230 13.27 -3.63 -20.79
CA LYS A 230 12.93 -4.73 -21.69
C LYS A 230 11.66 -4.33 -22.46
N ILE A 231 11.71 -4.25 -23.79
CA ILE A 231 10.57 -3.93 -24.65
C ILE A 231 10.16 -5.22 -25.38
N PHE A 232 8.96 -5.72 -25.11
CA PHE A 232 8.38 -6.87 -25.79
C PHE A 232 7.27 -6.42 -26.74
N ILE A 233 7.36 -6.80 -28.01
CA ILE A 233 6.39 -6.45 -29.05
C ILE A 233 5.86 -7.75 -29.65
N ASN A 234 4.61 -8.06 -29.43
CA ASN A 234 3.96 -9.26 -29.95
C ASN A 234 2.93 -8.86 -31.03
N ILE A 235 3.15 -9.35 -32.26
CA ILE A 235 2.32 -9.05 -33.42
C ILE A 235 1.74 -10.36 -33.96
N ALA A 236 0.42 -10.49 -33.89
CA ALA A 236 -0.33 -11.67 -34.27
C ALA A 236 -1.19 -11.42 -35.53
N TYR A 237 -1.08 -12.29 -36.51
CA TYR A 237 -1.98 -12.36 -37.66
C TYR A 237 -3.05 -13.43 -37.42
N VAL A 238 -4.32 -13.02 -37.55
CA VAL A 238 -5.50 -13.87 -37.32
C VAL A 238 -6.52 -13.73 -38.46
N GLU A 239 -7.35 -14.74 -38.64
CA GLU A 239 -8.40 -14.73 -39.66
C GLU A 239 -9.58 -13.83 -39.27
N GLN A 240 -10.28 -13.28 -40.27
CA GLN A 240 -11.31 -12.25 -40.07
C GLN A 240 -12.47 -12.71 -39.18
N GLU A 241 -12.89 -13.98 -39.28
CA GLU A 241 -13.99 -14.52 -38.47
C GLU A 241 -13.63 -14.61 -36.98
N GLN A 242 -12.41 -15.09 -36.68
CA GLN A 242 -11.90 -15.15 -35.30
C GLN A 242 -11.63 -13.76 -34.73
N TYR A 243 -11.11 -12.84 -35.53
CA TYR A 243 -10.95 -11.44 -35.12
C TYR A 243 -12.28 -10.81 -34.74
N ASN A 244 -13.35 -11.01 -35.51
CA ASN A 244 -14.68 -10.50 -35.17
C ASN A 244 -15.20 -11.07 -33.83
N TYR A 245 -14.93 -12.35 -33.56
CA TYR A 245 -15.25 -13.00 -32.28
C TYR A 245 -14.43 -12.41 -31.10
N ILE A 246 -13.13 -12.18 -31.30
CA ILE A 246 -12.26 -11.59 -30.27
C ILE A 246 -12.65 -10.13 -30.01
N ALA A 247 -12.91 -9.35 -31.06
CA ALA A 247 -13.31 -7.95 -30.99
C ALA A 247 -14.64 -7.76 -30.23
N THR A 248 -15.66 -8.58 -30.49
CA THR A 248 -16.96 -8.49 -29.79
C THR A 248 -16.88 -8.90 -28.31
N ASN A 249 -15.99 -9.83 -27.95
CA ASN A 249 -15.70 -10.16 -26.55
C ASN A 249 -14.92 -9.05 -25.84
N LEU A 250 -14.02 -8.35 -26.53
CA LEU A 250 -13.31 -7.18 -26.00
C LEU A 250 -14.26 -6.00 -25.74
N GLU A 251 -15.19 -5.72 -26.66
CA GLU A 251 -16.16 -4.61 -26.50
C GLU A 251 -17.15 -4.85 -25.35
N THR A 252 -17.57 -6.09 -25.12
CA THR A 252 -18.47 -6.42 -24.01
C THR A 252 -17.76 -6.45 -22.65
N GLN A 253 -16.46 -6.77 -22.60
CA GLN A 253 -15.66 -6.69 -21.36
C GLN A 253 -15.21 -5.27 -20.98
N ASN A 254 -15.29 -4.28 -21.87
CA ASN A 254 -14.94 -2.89 -21.55
C ASN A 254 -15.83 -2.24 -20.46
N ASN A 255 -16.97 -2.84 -20.11
CA ASN A 255 -17.79 -2.45 -18.96
C ASN A 255 -17.59 -3.33 -17.71
N SER A 256 -16.70 -4.34 -17.75
CA SER A 256 -16.46 -5.26 -16.64
C SER A 256 -15.05 -5.89 -16.67
N ASN A 257 -14.12 -5.25 -15.97
CA ASN A 257 -12.72 -5.67 -15.74
C ASN A 257 -11.82 -5.82 -16.99
N ASN A 258 -10.66 -5.14 -16.97
CA ASN A 258 -9.53 -5.43 -17.85
C ASN A 258 -8.98 -6.85 -17.56
N ASN A 259 -9.60 -7.87 -18.16
CA ASN A 259 -9.27 -9.29 -18.10
C ASN A 259 -8.58 -9.78 -19.39
N VAL A 260 -7.86 -8.88 -20.05
CA VAL A 260 -7.07 -9.19 -21.24
C VAL A 260 -5.61 -9.30 -20.81
N TRP A 261 -5.17 -10.54 -20.63
CA TRP A 261 -3.77 -10.97 -20.44
C TRP A 261 -2.98 -10.17 -19.39
N ARG A 262 -3.35 -10.34 -18.11
CA ARG A 262 -2.41 -10.09 -17.00
C ARG A 262 -1.59 -11.35 -16.78
N HIS A 263 -0.28 -11.23 -16.61
CA HIS A 263 0.52 -11.74 -15.48
C HIS A 263 2.02 -11.53 -15.76
N HIS A 264 2.71 -10.85 -14.84
CA HIS A 264 4.08 -11.06 -14.32
C HIS A 264 4.55 -9.76 -13.65
N GLN A 265 5.41 -9.87 -12.63
CA GLN A 265 5.71 -8.78 -11.68
C GLN A 265 7.00 -8.00 -11.98
N ASP A 266 7.58 -8.15 -13.17
CA ASP A 266 8.87 -7.52 -13.51
C ASP A 266 8.68 -6.06 -13.96
N LYS A 267 9.26 -5.11 -13.22
CA LYS A 267 8.98 -3.66 -13.36
C LYS A 267 9.50 -3.04 -14.66
N ASP A 268 10.40 -3.73 -15.34
CA ASP A 268 11.16 -3.18 -16.47
C ASP A 268 10.65 -3.67 -17.84
N ILE A 269 9.59 -4.51 -17.86
CA ILE A 269 8.98 -5.02 -19.10
C ILE A 269 7.87 -4.11 -19.61
N PHE A 270 8.02 -3.63 -20.84
CA PHE A 270 7.04 -2.85 -21.58
C PHE A 270 6.45 -3.71 -22.72
N THR A 271 5.15 -4.03 -22.67
CA THR A 271 4.51 -4.94 -23.64
C THR A 271 3.61 -4.20 -24.62
N ILE A 272 3.78 -4.48 -25.91
CA ILE A 272 2.91 -4.05 -27.01
C ILE A 272 2.28 -5.29 -27.61
N PHE A 273 0.97 -5.29 -27.81
CA PHE A 273 0.24 -6.38 -28.42
C PHE A 273 -0.60 -5.89 -29.61
N VAL A 274 -0.47 -6.54 -30.76
CA VAL A 274 -1.14 -6.16 -32.01
C VAL A 274 -1.79 -7.38 -32.63
N MET A 275 -3.10 -7.32 -32.85
CA MET A 275 -3.84 -8.27 -33.69
C MET A 275 -4.17 -7.60 -35.02
N SER A 276 -3.69 -8.18 -36.12
CA SER A 276 -3.99 -7.70 -37.48
C SER A 276 -4.78 -8.75 -38.25
N THR A 277 -5.78 -8.31 -39.02
CA THR A 277 -6.41 -9.13 -40.06
C THR A 277 -6.01 -8.67 -41.45
N THR A 278 -6.12 -9.58 -42.42
CA THR A 278 -6.28 -9.19 -43.82
C THR A 278 -7.49 -9.91 -44.38
N ASN A 279 -8.24 -9.26 -45.27
CA ASN A 279 -9.41 -9.86 -45.90
C ASN A 279 -8.99 -11.05 -46.77
N SER A 280 -9.39 -12.26 -46.40
CA SER A 280 -9.24 -13.48 -47.21
C SER A 280 -10.18 -13.52 -48.44
N SER A 281 -10.98 -12.46 -48.67
CA SER A 281 -11.98 -12.38 -49.73
C SER A 281 -11.51 -11.70 -51.02
N GLU A 282 -10.22 -11.40 -51.16
CA GLU A 282 -9.59 -10.96 -52.43
C GLU A 282 -8.61 -12.02 -52.94
N SER A 283 -9.12 -13.24 -53.13
CA SER A 283 -8.49 -14.19 -54.05
C SER A 283 -8.58 -13.66 -55.49
N ASP A 284 -7.59 -14.03 -56.31
CA ASP A 284 -7.57 -13.85 -57.77
C ASP A 284 -7.24 -12.45 -58.31
N SER A 285 -6.11 -11.88 -57.89
CA SER A 285 -5.26 -11.18 -58.87
C SER A 285 -3.77 -11.47 -58.67
N ASP A 286 -3.11 -11.94 -59.74
CA ASP A 286 -1.65 -12.12 -59.85
C ASP A 286 -0.93 -10.75 -59.94
N SER A 287 -1.12 -9.90 -58.92
CA SER A 287 -0.34 -8.68 -58.77
C SER A 287 0.39 -8.69 -57.41
N ASP A 288 1.73 -8.69 -57.46
CA ASP A 288 2.60 -8.52 -56.28
C ASP A 288 2.41 -7.16 -55.55
N ASN A 289 1.47 -6.33 -56.01
CA ASN A 289 1.26 -4.95 -55.55
C ASN A 289 0.38 -4.83 -54.29
N ASP A 290 -0.44 -5.84 -53.94
CA ASP A 290 -1.38 -5.74 -52.80
C ASP A 290 -0.90 -6.41 -51.50
N ILE A 291 0.39 -6.78 -51.41
CA ILE A 291 1.02 -7.22 -50.16
C ILE A 291 1.08 -6.03 -49.19
N LYS A 292 0.11 -5.93 -48.27
CA LYS A 292 0.05 -4.87 -47.26
C LYS A 292 0.82 -5.26 -46.01
N GLU A 293 1.81 -4.43 -45.66
CA GLU A 293 2.43 -4.34 -44.33
C GLU A 293 1.38 -4.00 -43.26
N SER A 294 1.63 -4.33 -41.98
CA SER A 294 0.73 -3.93 -40.89
C SER A 294 0.63 -2.41 -40.82
N CYS A 295 -0.59 -1.89 -40.67
CA CYS A 295 -0.81 -0.46 -40.54
C CYS A 295 -0.14 0.04 -39.26
N PHE A 296 -0.25 -0.71 -38.16
CA PHE A 296 0.50 -0.45 -36.93
C PHE A 296 2.02 -0.39 -37.15
N THR A 297 2.64 -1.43 -37.73
CA THR A 297 4.12 -1.47 -37.88
C THR A 297 4.62 -0.28 -38.71
N LYS A 298 3.94 0.01 -39.83
CA LYS A 298 4.23 1.17 -40.68
C LYS A 298 4.07 2.50 -39.94
N MET A 299 2.95 2.68 -39.23
CA MET A 299 2.63 3.92 -38.54
C MET A 299 3.56 4.14 -37.34
N PHE A 300 3.89 3.08 -36.61
CA PHE A 300 4.90 3.08 -35.55
C PHE A 300 6.25 3.56 -36.08
N CYS A 301 6.80 2.93 -37.13
CA CYS A 301 8.07 3.37 -37.73
C CYS A 301 8.04 4.84 -38.16
N GLN A 302 6.99 5.27 -38.88
CA GLN A 302 6.88 6.66 -39.36
C GLN A 302 6.76 7.69 -38.23
N ILE A 303 6.05 7.37 -37.14
CA ILE A 303 5.87 8.27 -36.00
C ILE A 303 7.14 8.29 -35.14
N VAL A 304 7.78 7.14 -34.90
CA VAL A 304 9.07 7.06 -34.19
C VAL A 304 10.09 7.95 -34.89
N GLU A 305 10.27 7.83 -36.21
CA GLU A 305 11.23 8.65 -36.97
C GLU A 305 10.98 10.16 -36.84
N LYS A 306 9.71 10.58 -36.80
CA LYS A 306 9.33 12.00 -36.66
C LYS A 306 9.37 12.51 -35.22
N ASN A 307 9.51 11.63 -34.22
CA ASN A 307 9.34 11.95 -32.81
C ASN A 307 10.43 11.34 -31.90
N ILE A 308 11.63 11.09 -32.43
CA ILE A 308 12.76 10.44 -31.73
C ILE A 308 13.04 11.01 -30.32
N THR A 309 12.79 12.30 -30.09
CA THR A 309 13.00 12.96 -28.79
C THR A 309 11.87 12.77 -27.78
N LYS A 310 10.74 12.15 -28.15
CA LYS A 310 9.57 11.95 -27.27
C LYS A 310 9.62 10.59 -26.57
N ARG A 311 8.86 10.50 -25.46
CA ARG A 311 8.63 9.27 -24.69
C ARG A 311 7.99 8.20 -25.58
N LEU A 312 8.47 6.97 -25.49
CA LEU A 312 7.98 5.83 -26.27
C LEU A 312 6.46 5.63 -26.11
N ASN A 313 5.92 5.79 -24.90
CA ASN A 313 4.46 5.68 -24.66
C ASN A 313 3.65 6.77 -25.41
N VAL A 314 4.18 7.98 -25.57
CA VAL A 314 3.52 9.05 -26.36
C VAL A 314 3.55 8.71 -27.86
N ILE A 315 4.67 8.19 -28.34
CA ILE A 315 4.84 7.70 -29.73
C ILE A 315 3.83 6.57 -30.02
N LEU A 316 3.69 5.62 -29.10
CA LEU A 316 2.80 4.47 -29.23
C LEU A 316 1.33 4.86 -29.17
N ASN A 317 0.91 5.70 -28.22
CA ASN A 317 -0.48 6.15 -28.15
C ASN A 317 -0.87 6.94 -29.42
N HIS A 318 0.07 7.68 -30.01
CA HIS A 318 -0.16 8.32 -31.30
C HIS A 318 -0.26 7.30 -32.45
N ALA A 319 0.63 6.31 -32.51
CA ALA A 319 0.58 5.25 -33.51
C ALA A 319 -0.71 4.42 -33.44
N ILE A 320 -1.13 4.02 -32.23
CA ILE A 320 -2.36 3.26 -31.99
C ILE A 320 -3.58 4.11 -32.35
N GLY A 321 -3.65 5.37 -31.90
CA GLY A 321 -4.75 6.28 -32.25
C GLY A 321 -4.88 6.50 -33.75
N THR A 322 -3.78 6.78 -34.45
CA THR A 322 -3.79 6.97 -35.91
C THR A 322 -4.08 5.67 -36.67
N THR A 323 -3.66 4.50 -36.15
CA THR A 323 -4.02 3.19 -36.73
C THR A 323 -5.52 2.92 -36.57
N LEU A 324 -6.11 3.21 -35.41
CA LEU A 324 -7.56 3.09 -35.17
C LEU A 324 -8.37 4.02 -36.08
N GLU A 325 -7.93 5.27 -36.27
CA GLU A 325 -8.58 6.23 -37.17
C GLU A 325 -8.50 5.83 -38.66
N GLN A 326 -7.43 5.13 -39.07
CA GLN A 326 -7.20 4.79 -40.48
C GLN A 326 -7.68 3.39 -40.90
N THR A 327 -7.82 2.44 -39.97
CA THR A 327 -8.03 1.02 -40.32
C THR A 327 -9.48 0.54 -40.38
N LEU A 328 -10.48 1.35 -39.99
CA LEU A 328 -11.91 0.95 -40.03
C LEU A 328 -12.15 -0.40 -39.31
N ASN A 329 -11.63 -0.52 -38.09
CA ASN A 329 -11.67 -1.73 -37.24
C ASN A 329 -11.00 -2.98 -37.87
N ARG A 330 -9.89 -2.86 -38.60
CA ARG A 330 -9.13 -4.01 -39.16
C ARG A 330 -7.86 -4.43 -38.39
N GLU A 331 -7.37 -3.58 -37.48
CA GLU A 331 -6.29 -3.94 -36.55
C GLU A 331 -6.67 -3.50 -35.13
N ILE A 332 -6.39 -4.35 -34.14
CA ILE A 332 -6.49 -4.01 -32.71
C ILE A 332 -5.08 -3.96 -32.14
N ALA A 333 -4.60 -2.76 -31.83
CA ALA A 333 -3.34 -2.54 -31.13
C ALA A 333 -3.63 -2.07 -29.69
N GLN A 334 -3.02 -2.76 -28.71
CA GLN A 334 -3.14 -2.46 -27.28
C GLN A 334 -1.76 -2.42 -26.61
N THR A 335 -1.60 -1.59 -25.59
CA THR A 335 -0.38 -1.48 -24.79
C THR A 335 -0.60 -2.00 -23.36
N GLY A 336 0.21 -2.99 -22.98
CA GLY A 336 0.29 -3.52 -21.62
C GLY A 336 1.54 -2.98 -20.92
N SER A 337 1.46 -1.77 -20.35
CA SER A 337 2.57 -1.16 -19.61
C SER A 337 2.40 -1.33 -18.10
N MET A 338 3.17 -2.24 -17.51
CA MET A 338 3.39 -2.31 -16.05
C MET A 338 4.52 -1.37 -15.59
N ALA A 339 5.40 -0.97 -16.51
CA ALA A 339 6.55 -0.12 -16.22
C ALA A 339 6.12 1.29 -15.75
N GLN A 340 6.66 1.71 -14.61
CA GLN A 340 6.50 3.07 -14.08
C GLN A 340 7.52 4.06 -14.68
N SER A 341 8.31 3.65 -15.68
CA SER A 341 9.50 4.36 -16.16
C SER A 341 9.29 5.00 -17.54
N GLU A 342 9.87 6.19 -17.76
CA GLU A 342 9.81 6.90 -19.04
C GLU A 342 10.89 6.40 -20.01
N ILE A 343 10.52 5.58 -20.99
CA ILE A 343 11.48 5.10 -22.00
C ILE A 343 11.65 6.13 -23.13
N TYR A 344 12.90 6.44 -23.46
CA TYR A 344 13.33 7.24 -24.61
C TYR A 344 14.35 6.43 -25.42
N LEU A 345 14.13 6.30 -26.73
CA LEU A 345 15.09 5.70 -27.66
C LEU A 345 16.02 6.79 -28.19
N ILE A 346 17.33 6.61 -28.05
CA ILE A 346 18.37 7.55 -28.49
C ILE A 346 19.15 6.94 -29.65
N SER A 347 19.34 7.70 -30.74
CA SER A 347 20.20 7.29 -31.86
C SER A 347 21.69 7.38 -31.48
N SER A 348 22.46 6.35 -31.82
CA SER A 348 23.88 6.20 -31.45
C SER A 348 24.86 6.86 -32.43
N SER A 349 24.39 7.34 -33.59
CA SER A 349 25.25 7.80 -34.70
C SER A 349 25.37 9.34 -34.80
N PRO A 350 26.59 9.92 -34.84
CA PRO A 350 26.80 11.36 -34.97
C PRO A 350 27.13 11.79 -36.41
N VAL A 351 26.14 11.93 -37.30
CA VAL A 351 26.39 12.46 -38.67
C VAL A 351 25.41 13.56 -39.12
N HIS A 352 26.03 14.59 -39.68
CA HIS A 352 25.54 15.82 -40.30
C HIS A 352 24.19 15.81 -41.06
N SER A 353 23.45 16.90 -40.87
CA SER A 353 22.96 17.71 -42.01
C SER A 353 23.23 19.20 -41.74
N ARG A 354 24.22 19.77 -42.44
CA ARG A 354 24.49 21.21 -42.52
C ARG A 354 23.59 21.84 -43.59
N ASN A 355 23.28 23.14 -43.42
CA ASN A 355 22.63 24.04 -44.39
C ASN A 355 21.13 23.73 -44.63
N GLN A 356 20.19 24.67 -44.78
CA GLN A 356 20.12 26.13 -44.68
C GLN A 356 18.59 26.48 -44.55
N ASP A 357 18.10 27.63 -44.04
CA ASP A 357 18.75 28.88 -43.64
C ASP A 357 17.91 29.69 -42.61
N ASN A 358 18.47 30.84 -42.18
CA ASN A 358 17.83 32.06 -41.67
C ASN A 358 17.19 32.15 -40.26
N HIS A 359 17.92 32.93 -39.45
CA HIS A 359 17.50 33.92 -38.43
C HIS A 359 17.08 33.49 -37.01
N GLY A 360 17.92 33.89 -36.05
CA GLY A 360 17.53 34.22 -34.68
C GLY A 360 18.31 33.48 -33.59
N ASP A 361 19.05 34.24 -32.78
CA ASP A 361 19.43 33.92 -31.39
C ASP A 361 20.29 32.66 -31.14
N ALA A 362 21.60 32.82 -31.33
CA ALA A 362 22.62 31.81 -30.99
C ALA A 362 23.85 32.36 -30.24
N GLU A 363 23.67 33.35 -29.37
CA GLU A 363 24.65 33.74 -28.34
C GLU A 363 23.95 33.87 -26.97
N ILE A 364 23.74 32.73 -26.31
CA ILE A 364 23.54 32.44 -24.86
C ILE A 364 22.99 31.00 -24.84
N LYS A 365 23.88 30.00 -24.85
CA LYS A 365 23.52 28.56 -24.65
C LYS A 365 24.67 27.58 -24.38
N CYS A 366 25.92 28.05 -24.26
CA CYS A 366 27.09 27.20 -24.01
C CYS A 366 27.72 27.37 -22.61
N ALA A 367 27.10 28.15 -21.71
CA ALA A 367 27.59 28.33 -20.33
C ALA A 367 26.93 27.33 -19.34
N GLU A 368 25.61 27.18 -19.37
CA GLU A 368 24.85 26.43 -18.35
C GLU A 368 25.04 24.91 -18.39
N MET A 369 25.56 24.34 -19.49
CA MET A 369 25.85 22.90 -19.59
C MET A 369 27.25 22.50 -19.12
N ALA A 370 28.10 23.46 -18.72
CA ALA A 370 29.42 23.20 -18.16
C ALA A 370 29.38 23.08 -16.63
N GLU A 371 28.69 24.00 -15.95
CA GLU A 371 28.67 24.06 -14.47
C GLU A 371 27.93 22.87 -13.84
N MET A 372 26.88 22.33 -14.49
CA MET A 372 26.20 21.11 -14.02
C MET A 372 27.09 19.85 -14.03
N LYS A 373 28.21 19.83 -14.78
CA LYS A 373 29.11 18.65 -14.84
C LYS A 373 30.18 18.61 -13.75
N GLU A 374 30.35 19.69 -12.98
CA GLU A 374 31.24 19.69 -11.82
C GLU A 374 30.48 19.38 -10.52
N GLU A 375 29.20 19.77 -10.38
CA GLU A 375 28.38 19.38 -9.21
C GLU A 375 27.90 17.91 -9.24
N GLU A 376 27.70 17.29 -10.41
CA GLU A 376 27.36 15.85 -10.51
C GLU A 376 28.55 14.91 -10.26
N LYS A 377 29.79 15.43 -10.18
CA LYS A 377 31.00 14.61 -9.96
C LYS A 377 31.41 14.42 -8.49
N GLU A 378 30.70 15.02 -7.54
CA GLU A 378 30.94 14.84 -6.09
C GLU A 378 29.83 14.07 -5.34
N ARG A 379 28.90 13.42 -6.05
CA ARG A 379 27.93 12.48 -5.43
C ARG A 379 28.06 11.04 -5.93
N ASP A 380 29.30 10.57 -6.04
CA ASP A 380 29.57 9.14 -5.94
C ASP A 380 29.66 8.74 -4.46
N ASN A 381 28.51 8.50 -3.84
CA ASN A 381 28.39 7.96 -2.49
C ASN A 381 27.25 6.94 -2.46
N SER A 382 27.59 5.69 -2.11
CA SER A 382 26.69 4.53 -2.16
C SER A 382 25.34 4.79 -1.48
N VAL A 383 24.25 4.68 -2.24
CA VAL A 383 22.89 4.59 -1.66
C VAL A 383 22.84 3.34 -0.79
N THR A 384 22.81 3.53 0.52
CA THR A 384 22.80 2.42 1.48
C THR A 384 21.37 1.91 1.61
N GLU A 385 21.10 0.67 1.21
CA GLU A 385 19.76 0.08 1.30
C GLU A 385 19.25 0.04 2.75
N THR A 386 18.02 0.49 2.96
CA THR A 386 17.34 0.53 4.26
C THR A 386 16.48 -0.72 4.48
N LEU A 387 15.76 -0.80 5.60
CA LEU A 387 14.84 -1.91 5.90
C LEU A 387 13.72 -2.01 4.86
N ASP A 388 13.52 -3.19 4.26
CA ASP A 388 12.42 -3.43 3.30
C ASP A 388 11.06 -3.51 4.01
N PHE A 389 10.05 -2.90 3.37
CA PHE A 389 8.66 -2.81 3.81
C PHE A 389 7.63 -3.36 2.80
N LYS A 390 8.07 -3.96 1.68
CA LYS A 390 7.20 -4.53 0.64
C LYS A 390 6.29 -5.64 1.19
N LYS A 391 6.85 -6.55 1.99
CA LYS A 391 6.12 -7.71 2.56
C LYS A 391 5.63 -7.44 3.98
N TYR A 392 6.53 -7.04 4.88
CA TYR A 392 6.22 -6.74 6.28
C TYR A 392 6.47 -5.26 6.56
N TRP A 393 5.43 -4.52 6.96
CA TRP A 393 5.53 -3.08 7.24
C TRP A 393 4.98 -2.70 8.61
N ASN A 394 4.43 -3.64 9.37
CA ASN A 394 3.75 -3.35 10.62
C ASN A 394 4.73 -2.92 11.73
N ARG A 395 4.18 -2.34 12.80
CA ARG A 395 4.95 -1.81 13.94
C ARG A 395 5.81 -2.87 14.64
N LYS A 396 5.34 -4.12 14.70
CA LYS A 396 6.03 -5.22 15.40
C LYS A 396 7.24 -5.70 14.60
N TRP A 397 7.13 -5.75 13.27
CA TRP A 397 8.27 -5.98 12.37
C TRP A 397 9.37 -4.93 12.57
N ARG A 398 9.01 -3.64 12.56
CA ARG A 398 9.97 -2.55 12.81
C ARG A 398 10.65 -2.67 14.17
N ARG A 399 9.87 -2.89 15.23
CA ARG A 399 10.38 -3.03 16.60
C ARG A 399 11.31 -4.23 16.76
N CYS A 400 10.97 -5.37 16.14
CA CYS A 400 11.80 -6.56 16.18
C CYS A 400 13.15 -6.34 15.45
N ASN A 401 13.14 -5.68 14.29
CA ASN A 401 14.38 -5.33 13.58
C ASN A 401 15.20 -4.26 14.32
N ALA A 402 14.58 -3.24 14.91
CA ALA A 402 15.27 -2.26 15.75
C ALA A 402 15.87 -2.85 17.04
N GLU A 403 15.34 -3.97 17.53
CA GLU A 403 15.93 -4.73 18.63
C GLU A 403 17.06 -5.64 18.14
N ALA A 404 16.91 -6.28 16.98
CA ALA A 404 17.97 -7.06 16.33
C ALA A 404 19.22 -6.22 16.06
N THR A 405 19.05 -4.99 15.56
CA THR A 405 20.17 -4.11 15.21
C THR A 405 20.94 -3.62 16.43
N LYS A 406 20.27 -3.45 17.59
CA LYS A 406 20.94 -3.20 18.88
C LYS A 406 21.83 -4.37 19.29
N ILE A 407 21.36 -5.60 19.10
CA ILE A 407 22.15 -6.81 19.38
C ILE A 407 23.35 -6.90 18.43
N VAL A 408 23.16 -6.65 17.12
CA VAL A 408 24.27 -6.58 16.14
C VAL A 408 25.32 -5.55 16.58
N ARG A 409 24.87 -4.36 17.02
CA ARG A 409 25.79 -3.31 17.52
C ARG A 409 26.54 -3.76 18.77
N GLN A 410 25.85 -4.37 19.74
CA GLN A 410 26.47 -4.91 20.95
C GLN A 410 27.50 -6.01 20.62
N MET A 411 27.18 -6.94 19.72
CA MET A 411 28.09 -8.01 19.30
C MET A 411 29.35 -7.44 18.66
N LEU A 412 29.22 -6.44 17.78
CA LEU A 412 30.37 -5.73 17.17
C LEU A 412 31.27 -5.07 18.23
N ASP A 413 30.68 -4.39 19.21
CA ASP A 413 31.42 -3.73 20.31
C ASP A 413 32.04 -4.72 21.31
N GLN A 414 31.49 -5.93 21.42
CA GLN A 414 32.01 -7.04 22.24
C GLN A 414 32.96 -7.97 21.46
N HIS A 415 33.20 -7.71 20.17
CA HIS A 415 33.93 -8.57 19.23
C HIS A 415 33.38 -10.01 19.16
N GLU A 416 32.08 -10.18 19.38
CA GLU A 416 31.37 -11.45 19.22
C GLU A 416 31.05 -11.72 17.75
N GLN A 417 31.10 -13.00 17.36
CA GLN A 417 30.77 -13.46 16.01
C GLN A 417 29.46 -14.26 16.04
N GLY A 418 28.59 -14.06 15.06
CA GLY A 418 27.36 -14.85 14.95
C GLY A 418 26.31 -14.34 13.97
N LEU A 419 25.13 -14.92 14.07
CA LEU A 419 23.97 -14.63 13.24
C LEU A 419 22.83 -14.09 14.10
N VAL A 420 22.29 -12.94 13.76
CA VAL A 420 21.03 -12.43 14.31
C VAL A 420 19.95 -12.58 13.23
N MET A 421 18.76 -13.07 13.57
CA MET A 421 17.67 -13.30 12.62
C MET A 421 16.35 -12.77 13.15
N VAL A 422 15.56 -12.13 12.29
CA VAL A 422 14.17 -11.70 12.56
C VAL A 422 13.25 -12.41 11.58
N VAL A 423 12.43 -13.34 12.06
CA VAL A 423 11.62 -14.23 11.21
C VAL A 423 10.12 -14.17 11.52
N TYR A 424 9.29 -14.41 10.52
CA TYR A 424 7.83 -14.45 10.65
C TYR A 424 7.29 -15.88 10.92
N GLY A 425 6.32 -15.98 11.82
CA GLY A 425 5.55 -17.20 12.11
C GLY A 425 5.95 -17.88 13.43
N SER A 426 4.96 -18.36 14.17
CA SER A 426 5.15 -18.74 15.58
C SER A 426 5.64 -20.16 15.86
N PHE A 427 5.54 -21.12 14.92
CA PHE A 427 5.74 -22.54 15.26
C PHE A 427 6.23 -23.51 14.17
N ARG A 428 6.73 -23.05 13.01
CA ARG A 428 7.13 -23.97 11.92
C ARG A 428 8.28 -24.92 12.28
N TRP A 429 9.12 -24.55 13.25
CA TRP A 429 10.42 -25.19 13.48
C TRP A 429 10.44 -26.24 14.60
N LYS A 430 9.43 -26.31 15.49
CA LYS A 430 9.41 -27.31 16.59
C LYS A 430 8.83 -28.68 16.19
N ASN A 431 8.07 -28.77 15.10
CA ASN A 431 7.32 -29.98 14.71
C ASN A 431 7.78 -30.67 13.41
N LEU A 432 8.79 -30.13 12.69
CA LEU A 432 9.30 -30.72 11.44
C LEU A 432 10.49 -31.66 11.68
N LYS A 433 10.22 -32.86 12.24
CA LYS A 433 11.27 -33.82 12.62
C LYS A 433 12.15 -34.32 11.47
N ASP A 434 11.61 -34.44 10.25
CA ASP A 434 12.25 -35.27 9.21
C ASP A 434 12.85 -34.50 8.00
N LYS A 435 12.79 -33.15 7.96
CA LYS A 435 13.39 -32.37 6.84
C LYS A 435 14.30 -31.19 7.20
N PHE A 436 14.23 -30.67 8.42
CA PHE A 436 15.03 -29.49 8.84
C PHE A 436 15.88 -29.74 10.10
N ALA A 437 15.99 -31.00 10.55
CA ALA A 437 16.44 -31.38 11.89
C ALA A 437 17.75 -30.72 12.36
N ALA A 438 18.74 -30.57 11.47
CA ALA A 438 20.03 -29.95 11.80
C ALA A 438 19.91 -28.46 12.18
N PHE A 439 19.17 -27.67 11.40
CA PHE A 439 18.93 -26.26 11.68
C PHE A 439 17.92 -26.07 12.83
N ILE A 440 16.94 -26.96 12.96
CA ILE A 440 16.04 -26.99 14.12
C ILE A 440 16.83 -27.22 15.43
N ALA A 441 17.80 -28.14 15.42
CA ALA A 441 18.68 -28.42 16.55
C ALA A 441 19.69 -27.30 16.82
N LEU A 442 20.06 -26.50 15.79
CA LEU A 442 20.87 -25.29 15.95
C LEU A 442 20.09 -24.21 16.70
N VAL A 443 18.83 -23.94 16.31
CA VAL A 443 18.00 -22.84 16.85
C VAL A 443 17.34 -23.19 18.18
N ASN A 444 16.99 -24.46 18.43
CA ASN A 444 16.47 -24.93 19.74
C ASN A 444 17.57 -25.40 20.70
N ASN A 445 18.82 -24.97 20.50
CA ASN A 445 19.91 -25.25 21.43
C ASN A 445 19.83 -24.31 22.65
N ASP A 446 20.15 -24.79 23.86
CA ASP A 446 20.09 -23.98 25.09
C ASP A 446 20.99 -22.72 25.06
N ASN A 447 21.95 -22.67 24.12
CA ASN A 447 22.86 -21.55 23.89
C ASN A 447 22.39 -20.53 22.82
N VAL A 448 21.11 -20.54 22.43
CA VAL A 448 20.52 -19.56 21.50
C VAL A 448 19.59 -18.61 22.25
N GLU A 449 19.89 -17.32 22.22
CA GLU A 449 19.00 -16.29 22.77
C GLU A 449 17.83 -16.08 21.80
N GLN A 450 16.60 -16.10 22.31
CA GLN A 450 15.39 -15.90 21.51
C GLN A 450 14.38 -14.97 22.21
N LYS A 451 13.71 -14.10 21.44
CA LYS A 451 12.71 -13.13 21.94
C LYS A 451 11.53 -13.03 20.97
N GLN A 452 10.31 -13.15 21.49
CA GLN A 452 9.09 -13.09 20.69
C GLN A 452 8.49 -11.68 20.67
N PHE A 453 8.05 -11.25 19.49
CA PHE A 453 7.32 -10.01 19.23
C PHE A 453 6.02 -10.36 18.48
N GLU A 454 5.05 -10.90 19.21
CA GLU A 454 3.79 -11.45 18.68
C GLU A 454 4.03 -12.55 17.63
N GLU A 455 3.86 -12.22 16.36
CA GLU A 455 4.03 -13.11 15.20
C GLU A 455 5.48 -13.21 14.71
N TYR A 456 6.38 -12.33 15.18
CA TYR A 456 7.80 -12.30 14.82
C TYR A 456 8.68 -12.88 15.92
N TRP A 457 9.79 -13.50 15.51
CA TRP A 457 10.81 -14.04 16.42
C TRP A 457 12.18 -13.47 16.09
N LEU A 458 12.88 -13.05 17.14
CA LEU A 458 14.29 -12.66 17.13
C LEU A 458 15.12 -13.82 17.67
N TYR A 459 16.15 -14.24 16.92
CA TYR A 459 17.11 -15.28 17.30
C TYR A 459 18.55 -14.76 17.23
N VAL A 460 19.40 -15.18 18.17
CA VAL A 460 20.83 -14.82 18.22
C VAL A 460 21.67 -16.09 18.37
N ILE A 461 22.53 -16.36 17.40
CA ILE A 461 23.40 -17.55 17.34
C ILE A 461 24.85 -17.08 17.38
N LYS A 462 25.49 -17.07 18.55
CA LYS A 462 26.89 -16.65 18.73
C LYS A 462 27.86 -17.76 18.35
N ARG A 463 28.25 -17.85 17.08
CA ARG A 463 29.22 -18.82 16.54
C ARG A 463 30.03 -18.22 15.39
N LYS A 464 31.32 -18.57 15.32
CA LYS A 464 32.20 -18.18 14.21
C LYS A 464 31.78 -18.81 12.87
N VAL A 465 31.37 -20.07 12.86
CA VAL A 465 30.93 -20.78 11.64
C VAL A 465 29.52 -21.31 11.85
N ILE A 466 28.63 -21.05 10.90
CA ILE A 466 27.20 -21.37 10.94
C ILE A 466 26.82 -22.06 9.63
N VAL A 467 26.36 -23.31 9.74
CA VAL A 467 25.92 -24.12 8.61
C VAL A 467 24.41 -24.05 8.49
N LEU A 468 23.92 -23.53 7.37
CA LEU A 468 22.50 -23.53 6.99
C LEU A 468 22.26 -24.74 6.07
N ASP A 469 21.52 -25.74 6.57
CA ASP A 469 21.24 -27.00 5.87
C ASP A 469 19.77 -27.07 5.44
N ALA A 470 19.53 -26.88 4.13
CA ALA A 470 18.23 -26.92 3.48
C ALA A 470 17.15 -26.00 4.09
N VAL A 471 17.48 -24.73 4.38
CA VAL A 471 16.64 -23.81 5.18
C VAL A 471 16.00 -22.71 4.32
N ASN A 472 14.71 -22.45 4.52
CA ASN A 472 14.06 -21.22 4.05
C ASN A 472 13.75 -20.29 5.23
N ILE A 473 14.34 -19.10 5.24
CA ILE A 473 14.21 -18.08 6.29
C ILE A 473 13.27 -16.98 5.79
N ASP A 474 12.03 -16.98 6.28
CA ASP A 474 11.06 -15.93 5.97
C ASP A 474 11.26 -14.71 6.88
N GLY A 475 12.26 -13.89 6.55
CA GLY A 475 12.67 -12.77 7.38
C GLY A 475 14.02 -12.15 7.02
N ASN A 476 14.53 -11.33 7.94
CA ASN A 476 15.81 -10.64 7.85
C ASN A 476 16.91 -11.41 8.58
N VAL A 477 18.11 -11.35 8.04
CA VAL A 477 19.30 -12.01 8.59
C VAL A 477 20.44 -11.01 8.67
N TYR A 478 21.17 -11.01 9.79
CA TYR A 478 22.32 -10.15 10.05
C TYR A 478 23.53 -11.04 10.38
N ALA A 479 24.48 -11.12 9.45
CA ALA A 479 25.73 -11.86 9.63
C ALA A 479 26.78 -10.94 10.29
N VAL A 480 27.12 -11.24 11.54
CA VAL A 480 28.04 -10.45 12.38
C VAL A 480 29.39 -11.16 12.45
N ASP A 481 30.27 -10.78 11.54
CA ASP A 481 31.68 -11.20 11.43
C ASP A 481 31.88 -12.73 11.47
N CYS A 482 30.85 -13.48 11.07
CA CYS A 482 30.82 -14.94 11.04
C CYS A 482 30.93 -15.49 9.61
N GLU A 483 31.24 -16.78 9.52
CA GLU A 483 31.21 -17.55 8.29
C GLU A 483 29.87 -18.30 8.17
N ILE A 484 29.06 -17.96 7.16
CA ILE A 484 27.86 -18.71 6.78
C ILE A 484 28.24 -19.68 5.67
N GLN A 485 28.01 -20.96 5.90
CA GLN A 485 28.15 -22.05 4.93
C GLN A 485 26.78 -22.62 4.60
N CYS A 486 26.54 -22.97 3.34
CA CYS A 486 25.28 -23.51 2.87
C CYS A 486 25.40 -24.98 2.45
N LYS A 487 24.38 -25.77 2.82
CA LYS A 487 24.23 -27.16 2.44
C LYS A 487 22.81 -27.36 1.91
N GLY A 488 22.67 -27.91 0.71
CA GLY A 488 21.37 -27.97 0.02
C GLY A 488 20.82 -26.58 -0.34
N SER A 489 19.51 -26.49 -0.55
CA SER A 489 18.84 -25.24 -0.94
C SER A 489 18.60 -24.35 0.28
N VAL A 490 19.28 -23.19 0.33
CA VAL A 490 19.08 -22.17 1.36
C VAL A 490 18.47 -20.92 0.72
N ASN A 491 17.47 -20.33 1.36
CA ASN A 491 16.81 -19.11 0.90
C ASN A 491 16.57 -18.14 2.08
N ILE A 492 16.68 -16.84 1.81
CA ILE A 492 16.33 -15.75 2.74
C ILE A 492 15.33 -14.86 1.99
N ALA A 493 14.12 -14.71 2.54
CA ALA A 493 13.01 -14.13 1.79
C ALA A 493 12.94 -12.59 1.77
N ILE A 494 13.71 -11.90 2.63
CA ILE A 494 13.66 -10.43 2.77
C ILE A 494 15.03 -9.80 2.52
N GLN A 495 15.90 -9.70 3.52
CA GLN A 495 17.22 -9.05 3.41
C GLN A 495 18.31 -9.81 4.20
N LEU A 496 19.53 -9.78 3.66
CA LEU A 496 20.75 -10.27 4.30
C LEU A 496 21.73 -9.11 4.53
N PHE A 497 21.84 -8.64 5.77
CA PHE A 497 22.83 -7.65 6.18
C PHE A 497 24.14 -8.32 6.60
N VAL A 498 25.28 -7.76 6.21
CA VAL A 498 26.61 -8.35 6.47
C VAL A 498 27.58 -7.33 7.01
N THR A 499 28.26 -7.65 8.11
CA THR A 499 29.35 -6.81 8.63
C THR A 499 30.66 -7.08 7.89
N LYS A 500 31.66 -6.21 8.05
CA LYS A 500 32.85 -6.14 7.19
C LYS A 500 33.65 -7.46 7.12
N ASN A 501 33.67 -8.26 8.19
CA ASN A 501 34.45 -9.50 8.23
C ASN A 501 33.56 -10.76 8.09
N ALA A 502 32.28 -10.61 7.75
CA ALA A 502 31.37 -11.73 7.54
C ALA A 502 31.67 -12.43 6.19
N MET A 503 31.86 -13.74 6.25
CA MET A 503 32.14 -14.58 5.09
C MET A 503 30.86 -15.32 4.68
N ILE A 504 30.31 -15.02 3.52
CA ILE A 504 29.06 -15.61 3.04
C ILE A 504 29.34 -16.60 1.90
N ASP A 505 28.77 -17.80 2.01
CA ASP A 505 28.78 -18.83 0.98
C ASP A 505 28.42 -18.27 -0.42
N PRO A 506 29.21 -18.53 -1.47
CA PRO A 506 28.89 -18.14 -2.85
C PRO A 506 27.51 -18.60 -3.32
N VAL A 507 26.97 -19.71 -2.82
CA VAL A 507 25.62 -20.19 -3.15
C VAL A 507 24.56 -19.22 -2.62
N LEU A 508 24.70 -18.76 -1.37
CA LEU A 508 23.77 -17.81 -0.77
C LEU A 508 23.85 -16.42 -1.42
N LYS A 509 25.06 -15.98 -1.79
CA LYS A 509 25.28 -14.72 -2.54
C LYS A 509 24.60 -14.71 -3.92
N ARG A 510 24.34 -15.87 -4.53
CA ARG A 510 23.61 -15.98 -5.80
C ARG A 510 22.10 -15.88 -5.60
N SER A 511 21.57 -16.29 -4.44
CA SER A 511 20.14 -16.20 -4.13
C SER A 511 19.71 -14.87 -3.51
N ILE A 512 20.61 -14.18 -2.80
CA ILE A 512 20.31 -12.88 -2.17
C ILE A 512 21.56 -11.99 -2.14
N ALA A 513 21.39 -10.72 -2.54
CA ALA A 513 22.45 -9.72 -2.48
C ALA A 513 22.76 -9.35 -1.01
N PRO A 514 24.01 -9.48 -0.53
CA PRO A 514 24.38 -9.05 0.82
C PRO A 514 24.46 -7.52 0.93
N ILE A 515 23.69 -6.94 1.84
CA ILE A 515 23.69 -5.50 2.15
C ILE A 515 24.81 -5.22 3.15
N GLN A 516 25.79 -4.40 2.77
CA GLN A 516 26.88 -4.04 3.66
C GLN A 516 26.37 -3.23 4.86
N TRP A 517 26.68 -3.69 6.08
CA TRP A 517 26.25 -3.05 7.32
C TRP A 517 26.76 -1.62 7.45
N ASN A 518 25.84 -0.69 7.72
CA ASN A 518 26.10 0.70 8.03
C ASN A 518 25.41 1.04 9.36
N THR A 519 26.20 1.36 10.39
CA THR A 519 25.68 1.62 11.74
C THR A 519 24.68 2.79 11.79
N GLN A 520 24.90 3.86 11.03
CA GLN A 520 23.97 5.00 11.00
C GLN A 520 22.63 4.59 10.39
N MET A 521 22.66 3.93 9.23
CA MET A 521 21.45 3.60 8.45
C MET A 521 20.68 2.40 9.01
N HIS A 522 21.37 1.40 9.57
CA HIS A 522 20.76 0.14 10.02
C HIS A 522 20.54 0.06 11.53
N HIS A 523 21.28 0.84 12.33
CA HIS A 523 21.12 0.88 13.79
C HIS A 523 20.64 2.25 14.28
N ASP A 524 21.42 3.32 14.10
CA ASP A 524 21.19 4.58 14.82
C ASP A 524 19.85 5.23 14.44
N ILE A 525 19.52 5.30 13.15
CA ILE A 525 18.26 5.89 12.68
C ILE A 525 17.07 4.99 13.03
N PRO A 526 17.02 3.68 12.72
CA PRO A 526 15.90 2.82 13.10
C PRO A 526 15.65 2.75 14.61
N VAL A 527 16.70 2.79 15.45
CA VAL A 527 16.56 2.80 16.91
C VAL A 527 15.98 4.14 17.41
N GLN A 528 16.39 5.27 16.84
CA GLN A 528 15.79 6.58 17.16
C GLN A 528 14.32 6.65 16.76
N LEU A 529 13.99 6.21 15.53
CA LEU A 529 12.61 6.16 15.06
C LEU A 529 11.75 5.28 15.99
N GLN A 530 12.21 4.06 16.32
CA GLN A 530 11.50 3.17 17.25
C GLN A 530 11.30 3.78 18.64
N ALA A 531 12.23 4.62 19.13
CA ALA A 531 12.05 5.30 20.41
C ALA A 531 10.88 6.31 20.38
N PHE A 532 10.71 7.05 19.28
CA PHE A 532 9.54 7.93 19.09
C PHE A 532 8.23 7.15 18.92
N GLU A 533 8.26 5.99 18.26
CA GLU A 533 7.10 5.10 18.23
C GLU A 533 6.73 4.62 19.65
N ASP A 534 7.70 4.13 20.42
CA ASP A 534 7.49 3.61 21.78
C ASP A 534 6.98 4.71 22.75
N ASP A 535 7.39 5.96 22.58
CA ASP A 535 6.86 7.10 23.34
C ASP A 535 5.44 7.49 22.92
N GLU A 536 5.10 7.40 21.63
CA GLU A 536 3.73 7.57 21.13
C GLU A 536 2.78 6.55 21.78
N GLU A 537 3.16 5.27 21.83
CA GLU A 537 2.33 4.19 22.41
C GLU A 537 2.02 4.45 23.89
N LYS A 538 3.02 4.83 24.69
CA LYS A 538 2.85 5.25 26.09
C LYS A 538 1.94 6.48 26.24
N CYS A 539 1.94 7.40 25.27
CA CYS A 539 1.08 8.59 25.28
C CYS A 539 -0.36 8.23 24.88
N SER A 540 -0.53 7.40 23.85
CA SER A 540 -1.82 6.92 23.35
C SER A 540 -2.56 6.05 24.39
N GLU A 541 -1.86 5.18 25.12
CA GLU A 541 -2.40 4.45 26.29
C GLU A 541 -2.99 5.40 27.35
N LYS A 542 -2.32 6.54 27.58
CA LYS A 542 -2.76 7.60 28.51
C LYS A 542 -3.74 8.59 27.88
N LYS A 543 -4.12 8.40 26.60
CA LYS A 543 -4.95 9.31 25.80
C LYS A 543 -4.38 10.73 25.65
N GLN A 544 -3.05 10.85 25.74
CA GLN A 544 -2.30 12.11 25.60
C GLN A 544 -1.93 12.35 24.12
N PHE A 545 -2.95 12.38 23.25
CA PHE A 545 -2.75 12.36 21.80
C PHE A 545 -1.96 13.55 21.25
N ASP A 546 -2.11 14.74 21.83
CA ASP A 546 -1.33 15.93 21.41
C ASP A 546 0.18 15.76 21.66
N ILE A 547 0.56 15.08 22.76
CA ILE A 547 1.96 14.74 23.05
C ILE A 547 2.44 13.65 22.07
N ALA A 548 1.61 12.63 21.83
CA ALA A 548 1.88 11.58 20.86
C ALA A 548 2.18 12.15 19.46
N ILE A 549 1.39 13.13 19.00
CA ILE A 549 1.60 13.85 17.74
C ILE A 549 2.97 14.55 17.70
N ILE A 550 3.44 15.16 18.81
CA ILE A 550 4.76 15.80 18.88
C ILE A 550 5.90 14.78 18.73
N HIS A 551 5.80 13.59 19.33
CA HIS A 551 6.79 12.52 19.14
C HIS A 551 6.79 12.02 17.69
N LEU A 552 5.62 11.86 17.08
CA LEU A 552 5.50 11.44 15.68
C LEU A 552 5.95 12.51 14.67
N GLN A 553 5.82 13.79 14.98
CA GLN A 553 6.38 14.88 14.18
C GLN A 553 7.91 14.86 14.19
N LYS A 554 8.55 14.48 15.32
CA LYS A 554 10.01 14.26 15.38
C LYS A 554 10.43 13.03 14.58
N HIS A 555 9.67 11.93 14.68
CA HIS A 555 9.86 10.74 13.84
C HIS A 555 9.78 11.10 12.34
N LEU A 556 8.76 11.86 11.93
CA LEU A 556 8.60 12.37 10.57
C LEU A 556 9.80 13.23 10.14
N GLN A 557 10.22 14.17 10.97
CA GLN A 557 11.33 15.07 10.66
C GLN A 557 12.63 14.28 10.42
N ILE A 558 12.99 13.35 11.30
CA ILE A 558 14.16 12.48 11.12
C ILE A 558 14.04 11.64 9.84
N ALA A 559 12.86 11.09 9.55
CA ALA A 559 12.66 10.32 8.33
C ALA A 559 12.84 11.17 7.05
N ILE A 560 12.41 12.43 7.06
CA ILE A 560 12.62 13.38 5.95
C ILE A 560 14.08 13.79 5.85
N ASP A 561 14.72 14.16 6.97
CA ASP A 561 16.09 14.67 7.00
C ASP A 561 17.12 13.60 6.56
N GLN A 562 16.85 12.32 6.84
CA GLN A 562 17.77 11.23 6.50
C GLN A 562 17.47 10.57 5.14
N PHE A 563 16.20 10.52 4.70
CA PHE A 563 15.80 9.73 3.53
C PHE A 563 15.01 10.51 2.46
N GLY A 564 14.67 11.78 2.71
CA GLY A 564 13.81 12.58 1.82
C GLY A 564 12.32 12.20 1.88
N LEU A 565 11.49 12.96 1.17
CA LEU A 565 10.02 12.87 1.22
C LEU A 565 9.45 11.57 0.62
N HIS A 566 10.22 10.88 -0.22
CA HIS A 566 9.80 9.70 -0.98
C HIS A 566 10.32 8.37 -0.39
N HIS A 567 10.43 8.29 0.94
CA HIS A 567 10.88 7.09 1.65
C HIS A 567 9.76 6.43 2.49
N PRO A 568 9.70 5.08 2.60
CA PRO A 568 8.67 4.39 3.39
C PRO A 568 8.52 4.86 4.84
N TYR A 569 9.63 5.20 5.53
CA TYR A 569 9.56 5.74 6.89
C TYR A 569 8.76 7.06 6.98
N VAL A 570 8.82 7.93 5.96
CA VAL A 570 8.01 9.17 5.91
C VAL A 570 6.53 8.83 5.78
N ALA A 571 6.18 7.89 4.90
CA ALA A 571 4.81 7.46 4.74
C ALA A 571 4.25 6.74 5.99
N ILE A 572 5.06 5.92 6.66
CA ILE A 572 4.74 5.30 7.95
C ILE A 572 4.50 6.38 9.01
N SER A 573 5.35 7.43 9.06
CA SER A 573 5.18 8.58 9.95
C SER A 573 3.82 9.26 9.73
N TYR A 574 3.49 9.57 8.47
CA TYR A 574 2.19 10.17 8.13
C TYR A 574 1.01 9.27 8.53
N ASN A 575 1.08 7.96 8.34
CA ASN A 575 0.04 7.04 8.80
C ASN A 575 -0.13 7.07 10.32
N MET A 576 0.97 7.08 11.08
CA MET A 576 0.93 7.13 12.55
C MET A 576 0.38 8.47 13.05
N ILE A 577 0.74 9.60 12.42
CA ILE A 577 0.16 10.92 12.73
C ILE A 577 -1.34 10.94 12.40
N GLY A 578 -1.74 10.34 11.29
CA GLY A 578 -3.14 10.13 10.91
C GLY A 578 -3.93 9.35 11.97
N ASN A 579 -3.36 8.25 12.50
CA ASN A 579 -3.93 7.48 13.61
C ASN A 579 -4.07 8.33 14.88
N ALA A 580 -3.04 9.09 15.25
CA ALA A 580 -3.09 9.92 16.46
C ALA A 580 -4.16 11.03 16.36
N HIS A 581 -4.31 11.67 15.19
CA HIS A 581 -5.41 12.60 14.95
C HIS A 581 -6.78 11.92 14.92
N TYR A 582 -6.90 10.69 14.39
CA TYR A 582 -8.14 9.91 14.41
C TYR A 582 -8.62 9.66 15.84
N TYR A 583 -7.74 9.14 16.71
CA TYR A 583 -8.08 8.90 18.12
C TYR A 583 -8.35 10.19 18.91
N ASN A 584 -7.72 11.30 18.53
CA ASN A 584 -8.03 12.64 19.05
C ASN A 584 -9.31 13.27 18.43
N LYS A 585 -10.06 12.53 17.61
CA LYS A 585 -11.27 12.98 16.89
C LYS A 585 -11.06 14.16 15.94
N GLN A 586 -9.81 14.44 15.55
CA GLN A 586 -9.44 15.49 14.60
C GLN A 586 -9.47 14.91 13.18
N TYR A 587 -10.66 14.45 12.76
CA TYR A 587 -10.84 13.61 11.57
C TYR A 587 -10.36 14.25 10.26
N ASP A 588 -10.46 15.57 10.08
CA ASP A 588 -9.95 16.24 8.87
C ASP A 588 -8.42 16.17 8.74
N LYS A 589 -7.69 16.40 9.84
CA LYS A 589 -6.23 16.22 9.86
C LYS A 589 -5.86 14.76 9.67
N SER A 590 -6.64 13.84 10.25
CA SER A 590 -6.45 12.41 10.06
C SER A 590 -6.52 12.00 8.58
N ILE A 591 -7.55 12.48 7.86
CA ILE A 591 -7.70 12.30 6.41
C ILE A 591 -6.49 12.89 5.66
N GLU A 592 -6.11 14.15 5.94
CA GLU A 592 -4.96 14.81 5.31
C GLU A 592 -3.66 13.98 5.43
N PHE A 593 -3.40 13.45 6.63
CA PHE A 593 -2.22 12.64 6.89
C PHE A 593 -2.29 11.23 6.28
N TYR A 594 -3.45 10.59 6.26
CA TYR A 594 -3.61 9.32 5.53
C TYR A 594 -3.50 9.51 4.01
N GLU A 595 -4.03 10.60 3.44
CA GLU A 595 -3.89 10.93 2.01
C GLU A 595 -2.42 11.20 1.64
N LYS A 596 -1.67 11.92 2.49
CA LYS A 596 -0.20 12.11 2.34
C LYS A 596 0.55 10.78 2.38
N SER A 597 0.22 9.91 3.34
CA SER A 597 0.80 8.56 3.44
C SER A 597 0.48 7.72 2.21
N LEU A 598 -0.80 7.69 1.80
CA LEU A 598 -1.29 6.94 0.65
C LEU A 598 -0.64 7.40 -0.65
N LYS A 599 -0.52 8.71 -0.89
CA LYS A 599 0.18 9.27 -2.04
C LYS A 599 1.65 8.81 -2.09
N SER A 600 2.35 8.86 -0.95
CA SER A 600 3.75 8.43 -0.85
C SER A 600 3.89 6.92 -1.10
N ILE A 601 3.11 6.07 -0.42
CA ILE A 601 3.11 4.62 -0.63
C ILE A 601 2.75 4.22 -2.07
N LEU A 602 1.76 4.87 -2.68
CA LEU A 602 1.40 4.61 -4.08
C LEU A 602 2.53 4.98 -5.05
N SER A 603 3.35 6.00 -4.74
CA SER A 603 4.55 6.30 -5.53
C SER A 603 5.71 5.34 -5.31
N ILE A 604 5.89 4.79 -4.11
CA ILE A 604 7.06 3.94 -3.78
C ILE A 604 6.82 2.47 -4.15
N PHE A 605 5.64 1.93 -3.80
CA PHE A 605 5.33 0.53 -3.99
C PHE A 605 4.31 0.32 -5.14
N GLY A 606 3.32 1.19 -5.27
CA GLY A 606 2.18 1.00 -6.18
C GLY A 606 0.92 0.55 -5.42
N THR A 607 -0.08 0.04 -6.14
CA THR A 607 -1.45 -0.17 -5.61
C THR A 607 -1.67 -1.48 -4.85
N ASN A 608 -0.93 -2.54 -5.19
CA ASN A 608 -1.22 -3.91 -4.74
C ASN A 608 -0.42 -4.32 -3.49
N TYR A 609 -0.42 -3.48 -2.45
CA TYR A 609 0.31 -3.73 -1.20
C TYR A 609 -0.61 -3.63 0.02
N SER A 610 -0.34 -4.43 1.06
CA SER A 610 -1.17 -4.53 2.27
C SER A 610 -1.29 -3.19 3.00
N ILE A 611 -0.24 -2.37 2.97
CA ILE A 611 -0.22 -0.99 3.48
C ILE A 611 -1.20 -0.05 2.75
N VAL A 612 -1.39 -0.21 1.43
CA VAL A 612 -2.37 0.58 0.66
C VAL A 612 -3.78 0.23 1.09
N ALA A 613 -4.08 -1.07 1.26
CA ALA A 613 -5.36 -1.52 1.78
C ALA A 613 -5.61 -1.01 3.21
N GLN A 614 -4.58 -0.98 4.07
CA GLN A 614 -4.72 -0.43 5.42
C GLN A 614 -5.00 1.08 5.40
N LEU A 615 -4.34 1.84 4.53
CA LEU A 615 -4.57 3.29 4.41
C LEU A 615 -5.97 3.61 3.90
N TYR A 616 -6.48 2.85 2.91
CA TYR A 616 -7.88 2.94 2.51
C TYR A 616 -8.85 2.52 3.62
N HIS A 617 -8.55 1.47 4.40
CA HIS A 617 -9.38 1.09 5.55
C HIS A 617 -9.41 2.20 6.62
N ASN A 618 -8.28 2.82 6.93
CA ASN A 618 -8.16 3.93 7.87
C ASN A 618 -8.93 5.18 7.41
N LEU A 619 -8.83 5.54 6.12
CA LEU A 619 -9.65 6.60 5.50
C LEU A 619 -11.15 6.25 5.59
N GLY A 620 -11.52 5.01 5.32
CA GLY A 620 -12.91 4.55 5.39
C GLY A 620 -13.50 4.70 6.80
N ASN A 621 -12.78 4.26 7.84
CA ASN A 621 -13.19 4.44 9.24
C ASN A 621 -13.37 5.93 9.57
N THR A 622 -12.43 6.77 9.13
CA THR A 622 -12.47 8.22 9.40
C THR A 622 -13.63 8.92 8.68
N TYR A 623 -13.94 8.54 7.43
CA TYR A 623 -15.13 9.04 6.75
C TYR A 623 -16.42 8.52 7.39
N ASN A 624 -16.45 7.28 7.87
CA ASN A 624 -17.60 6.73 8.58
C ASN A 624 -17.90 7.50 9.88
N ASP A 625 -16.88 7.82 10.68
CA ASP A 625 -17.01 8.60 11.91
C ASP A 625 -17.29 10.09 11.67
N LYS A 626 -17.06 10.56 10.44
CA LYS A 626 -17.55 11.85 9.92
C LYS A 626 -18.97 11.78 9.31
N PHE A 627 -19.65 10.63 9.38
CA PHE A 627 -20.93 10.35 8.74
C PHE A 627 -20.93 10.48 7.20
N GLN A 628 -19.76 10.44 6.56
CA GLN A 628 -19.57 10.51 5.10
C GLN A 628 -19.58 9.10 4.49
N TYR A 629 -20.68 8.36 4.69
CA TYR A 629 -20.76 6.92 4.41
C TYR A 629 -20.49 6.53 2.95
N GLU A 630 -20.79 7.39 1.98
CA GLU A 630 -20.47 7.16 0.55
C GLU A 630 -18.95 6.98 0.34
N LYS A 631 -18.15 7.89 0.89
CA LYS A 631 -16.68 7.82 0.82
C LYS A 631 -16.11 6.70 1.68
N ALA A 632 -16.77 6.40 2.80
CA ALA A 632 -16.41 5.26 3.64
C ALA A 632 -16.53 3.94 2.87
N ASN A 633 -17.67 3.72 2.19
CA ASN A 633 -17.88 2.58 1.30
C ASN A 633 -16.79 2.50 0.22
N GLU A 634 -16.56 3.58 -0.54
CA GLU A 634 -15.57 3.61 -1.62
C GLU A 634 -14.16 3.23 -1.12
N CYS A 635 -13.76 3.73 0.05
CA CYS A 635 -12.48 3.40 0.66
C CYS A 635 -12.42 1.95 1.16
N HIS A 636 -13.46 1.45 1.83
CA HIS A 636 -13.51 0.06 2.29
C HIS A 636 -13.57 -0.95 1.14
N GLU A 637 -14.26 -0.64 0.04
CA GLU A 637 -14.28 -1.46 -1.18
C GLU A 637 -12.91 -1.50 -1.88
N LYS A 638 -12.19 -0.37 -1.95
CA LYS A 638 -10.79 -0.34 -2.43
C LYS A 638 -9.89 -1.21 -1.55
N ALA A 639 -10.00 -1.08 -0.22
CA ALA A 639 -9.24 -1.91 0.72
C ALA A 639 -9.56 -3.41 0.58
N LEU A 640 -10.84 -3.77 0.42
CA LEU A 640 -11.29 -5.13 0.15
C LEU A 640 -10.72 -5.68 -1.16
N LYS A 641 -10.83 -4.92 -2.26
CA LYS A 641 -10.32 -5.31 -3.58
C LYS A 641 -8.82 -5.57 -3.58
N ILE A 642 -8.04 -4.74 -2.88
CA ILE A 642 -6.59 -4.92 -2.74
C ILE A 642 -6.28 -6.17 -1.90
N ARG A 643 -6.96 -6.37 -0.75
CA ARG A 643 -6.74 -7.56 0.10
C ARG A 643 -7.13 -8.87 -0.60
N LEU A 644 -8.22 -8.88 -1.36
CA LEU A 644 -8.59 -10.02 -2.22
C LEU A 644 -7.51 -10.33 -3.26
N ASN A 645 -6.95 -9.30 -3.91
CA ASN A 645 -5.89 -9.46 -4.91
C ASN A 645 -4.55 -9.96 -4.32
N ILE A 646 -4.24 -9.62 -3.06
CA ILE A 646 -3.00 -10.03 -2.39
C ILE A 646 -3.13 -11.42 -1.75
N PHE A 647 -4.26 -11.71 -1.11
CA PHE A 647 -4.39 -12.87 -0.22
C PHE A 647 -5.41 -13.94 -0.68
N GLY A 648 -6.18 -13.67 -1.74
CA GLY A 648 -7.31 -14.53 -2.14
C GLY A 648 -8.50 -14.42 -1.18
N GLU A 649 -9.54 -15.22 -1.42
CA GLU A 649 -10.84 -15.08 -0.76
C GLU A 649 -10.88 -15.52 0.72
N THR A 650 -9.97 -16.41 1.14
CA THR A 650 -10.06 -17.13 2.42
C THR A 650 -9.15 -16.57 3.52
N HIS A 651 -8.63 -15.36 3.37
CA HIS A 651 -7.69 -14.76 4.33
C HIS A 651 -8.36 -13.91 5.42
N VAL A 652 -7.76 -13.85 6.61
CA VAL A 652 -8.29 -13.08 7.76
C VAL A 652 -8.48 -11.60 7.45
N ASP A 653 -7.55 -10.98 6.73
CA ASP A 653 -7.67 -9.56 6.32
C ASP A 653 -8.86 -9.30 5.40
N VAL A 654 -9.25 -10.28 4.58
CA VAL A 654 -10.44 -10.19 3.72
C VAL A 654 -11.70 -10.29 4.57
N ALA A 655 -11.73 -11.16 5.58
CA ALA A 655 -12.82 -11.20 6.55
C ALA A 655 -12.97 -9.88 7.33
N TRP A 656 -11.87 -9.22 7.71
CA TRP A 656 -11.89 -7.88 8.32
C TRP A 656 -12.38 -6.78 7.35
N SER A 657 -11.96 -6.83 6.08
CA SER A 657 -12.50 -5.93 5.05
C SER A 657 -14.00 -6.12 4.84
N TYR A 658 -14.50 -7.35 4.79
CA TYR A 658 -15.94 -7.61 4.69
C TYR A 658 -16.73 -7.06 5.88
N ILE A 659 -16.21 -7.16 7.12
CA ILE A 659 -16.84 -6.48 8.27
C ILE A 659 -16.82 -4.96 8.12
N SER A 660 -15.75 -4.38 7.58
CA SER A 660 -15.65 -2.92 7.38
C SER A 660 -16.71 -2.43 6.39
N VAL A 661 -16.87 -3.13 5.26
CA VAL A 661 -17.91 -2.85 4.27
C VAL A 661 -19.31 -3.09 4.86
N GLY A 662 -19.51 -4.19 5.60
CA GLY A 662 -20.77 -4.49 6.30
C GLY A 662 -21.18 -3.42 7.30
N ASN A 663 -20.23 -2.90 8.10
CA ASN A 663 -20.45 -1.80 9.05
C ASN A 663 -20.91 -0.53 8.33
N ALA A 664 -20.30 -0.20 7.19
CA ALA A 664 -20.65 1.00 6.45
C ALA A 664 -22.06 0.88 5.81
N PHE A 665 -22.45 -0.30 5.30
CA PHE A 665 -23.84 -0.58 4.92
C PHE A 665 -24.81 -0.54 6.10
N PHE A 666 -24.42 -1.08 7.27
CA PHE A 666 -25.23 -1.03 8.50
C PHE A 666 -25.53 0.42 8.93
N ASN A 667 -24.52 1.30 8.88
CA ASN A 667 -24.66 2.72 9.24
C ASN A 667 -25.51 3.52 8.22
N LYS A 668 -25.62 3.06 6.98
CA LYS A 668 -26.59 3.56 5.98
C LYS A 668 -28.00 2.95 6.15
N SER A 669 -28.24 2.16 7.20
CA SER A 669 -29.46 1.36 7.42
C SER A 669 -29.76 0.33 6.31
N GLN A 670 -28.75 -0.03 5.51
CA GLN A 670 -28.87 -1.01 4.41
C GLN A 670 -28.62 -2.43 4.93
N TYR A 671 -29.42 -2.84 5.94
CA TYR A 671 -29.16 -4.04 6.75
C TYR A 671 -29.05 -5.35 5.95
N SER A 672 -29.77 -5.49 4.83
CA SER A 672 -29.65 -6.68 3.97
C SER A 672 -28.25 -6.83 3.36
N GLN A 673 -27.63 -5.73 2.92
CA GLN A 673 -26.27 -5.74 2.36
C GLN A 673 -25.24 -5.95 3.48
N ALA A 674 -25.46 -5.33 4.65
CA ALA A 674 -24.63 -5.56 5.83
C ALA A 674 -24.56 -7.05 6.20
N ILE A 675 -25.71 -7.74 6.24
CA ILE A 675 -25.80 -9.19 6.52
C ILE A 675 -24.97 -9.99 5.53
N GLU A 676 -25.12 -9.78 4.22
CA GLU A 676 -24.38 -10.50 3.18
C GLU A 676 -22.85 -10.42 3.38
N PHE A 677 -22.34 -9.22 3.70
CA PHE A 677 -20.92 -9.02 3.97
C PHE A 677 -20.47 -9.61 5.32
N TYR A 678 -21.29 -9.53 6.37
CA TYR A 678 -20.99 -10.19 7.64
C TYR A 678 -21.02 -11.71 7.53
N GLU A 679 -21.89 -12.31 6.72
CA GLU A 679 -21.94 -13.75 6.43
C GLU A 679 -20.70 -14.22 5.67
N LYS A 680 -20.26 -13.46 4.66
CA LYS A 680 -18.97 -13.70 3.97
C LYS A 680 -17.79 -13.68 4.94
N SER A 681 -17.75 -12.72 5.86
CA SER A 681 -16.74 -12.67 6.92
C SER A 681 -16.85 -13.82 7.92
N LEU A 682 -18.07 -14.16 8.35
CA LEU A 682 -18.34 -15.27 9.29
C LEU A 682 -17.84 -16.60 8.72
N LYS A 683 -18.10 -16.89 7.45
CA LYS A 683 -17.63 -18.10 6.78
C LYS A 683 -16.11 -18.23 6.87
N ILE A 684 -15.36 -17.21 6.44
CA ILE A 684 -13.90 -17.21 6.50
C ILE A 684 -13.39 -17.36 7.94
N ARG A 685 -14.02 -16.68 8.91
CA ARG A 685 -13.64 -16.76 10.33
C ARG A 685 -13.89 -18.14 10.93
N LEU A 686 -14.99 -18.81 10.56
CA LEU A 686 -15.25 -20.20 10.94
C LEU A 686 -14.20 -21.15 10.33
N ASP A 687 -13.89 -20.98 9.05
CA ASP A 687 -12.92 -21.82 8.33
C ASP A 687 -11.49 -21.69 8.90
N ILE A 688 -11.06 -20.49 9.33
CA ILE A 688 -9.72 -20.23 9.90
C ILE A 688 -9.66 -20.58 11.39
N PHE A 689 -10.62 -20.13 12.20
CA PHE A 689 -10.52 -20.12 13.65
C PHE A 689 -11.37 -21.18 14.36
N GLY A 690 -12.29 -21.84 13.65
CA GLY A 690 -13.34 -22.64 14.26
C GLY A 690 -14.39 -21.79 15.00
N ILE A 691 -15.40 -22.47 15.55
CA ILE A 691 -16.55 -21.84 16.21
C ILE A 691 -16.19 -21.15 17.54
N ASP A 692 -15.10 -21.57 18.20
CA ASP A 692 -14.73 -21.20 19.57
C ASP A 692 -13.87 -19.91 19.64
N ASN A 693 -14.15 -18.92 18.78
CA ASN A 693 -13.33 -17.71 18.64
C ASN A 693 -14.13 -16.41 18.84
N VAL A 694 -13.50 -15.42 19.49
CA VAL A 694 -14.08 -14.09 19.77
C VAL A 694 -14.47 -13.36 18.49
N ASP A 695 -13.73 -13.52 17.40
CA ASP A 695 -14.05 -12.92 16.10
C ASP A 695 -15.30 -13.55 15.47
N VAL A 696 -15.49 -14.87 15.61
CA VAL A 696 -16.71 -15.54 15.15
C VAL A 696 -17.92 -15.06 15.96
N ALA A 697 -17.77 -14.92 17.29
CA ALA A 697 -18.79 -14.30 18.14
C ALA A 697 -19.13 -12.86 17.69
N TRP A 698 -18.13 -12.05 17.32
CA TRP A 698 -18.37 -10.68 16.84
C TRP A 698 -19.12 -10.66 15.50
N SER A 699 -18.83 -11.58 14.58
CA SER A 699 -19.61 -11.71 13.34
C SER A 699 -21.08 -12.04 13.61
N TYR A 700 -21.38 -12.98 14.53
CA TYR A 700 -22.75 -13.26 14.97
C TYR A 700 -23.44 -12.06 15.64
N LEU A 701 -22.72 -11.27 16.44
CA LEU A 701 -23.24 -10.03 17.01
C LEU A 701 -23.67 -9.03 15.92
N ASN A 702 -22.86 -8.84 14.89
CA ASN A 702 -23.15 -7.90 13.81
C ASN A 702 -24.33 -8.35 12.92
N ILE A 703 -24.42 -9.65 12.63
CA ILE A 703 -25.56 -10.27 11.92
C ILE A 703 -26.84 -10.12 12.77
N GLY A 704 -26.78 -10.45 14.06
CA GLY A 704 -27.91 -10.31 14.99
C GLY A 704 -28.40 -8.87 15.13
N ASN A 705 -27.48 -7.90 15.25
CA ASN A 705 -27.81 -6.47 15.23
C ASN A 705 -28.51 -6.06 13.93
N SER A 706 -28.06 -6.59 12.79
CA SER A 706 -28.64 -6.27 11.47
C SER A 706 -30.05 -6.82 11.31
N TYR A 707 -30.30 -8.07 11.70
CA TYR A 707 -31.65 -8.63 11.74
C TYR A 707 -32.56 -7.90 12.73
N PHE A 708 -32.04 -7.54 13.92
CA PHE A 708 -32.81 -6.81 14.93
C PHE A 708 -33.30 -5.44 14.41
N ASN A 709 -32.42 -4.65 13.79
CA ASN A 709 -32.79 -3.34 13.24
C ASN A 709 -33.67 -3.45 11.97
N LYS A 710 -33.64 -4.59 11.28
CA LYS A 710 -34.58 -4.93 10.20
C LYS A 710 -35.96 -5.39 10.71
N GLY A 711 -36.14 -5.59 12.02
CA GLY A 711 -37.37 -6.13 12.62
C GLY A 711 -37.52 -7.65 12.52
N HIS A 712 -36.47 -8.36 12.08
CA HIS A 712 -36.45 -9.82 11.92
C HIS A 712 -35.99 -10.50 13.23
N TYR A 713 -36.78 -10.34 14.31
CA TYR A 713 -36.34 -10.65 15.66
C TYR A 713 -35.97 -12.13 15.88
N SER A 714 -36.65 -13.08 15.23
CA SER A 714 -36.34 -14.50 15.34
C SER A 714 -34.95 -14.86 14.79
N GLN A 715 -34.52 -14.26 13.68
CA GLN A 715 -33.18 -14.43 13.12
C GLN A 715 -32.10 -13.72 13.97
N ALA A 716 -32.46 -12.60 14.61
CA ALA A 716 -31.62 -11.95 15.60
C ALA A 716 -31.43 -12.81 16.86
N ILE A 717 -32.48 -13.50 17.33
CA ILE A 717 -32.43 -14.45 18.45
C ILE A 717 -31.46 -15.60 18.14
N GLU A 718 -31.55 -16.23 16.97
CA GLU A 718 -30.63 -17.29 16.55
C GLU A 718 -29.15 -16.82 16.56
N SER A 719 -28.91 -15.63 16.01
CA SER A 719 -27.57 -15.03 15.96
C SER A 719 -27.04 -14.68 17.36
N TYR A 720 -27.87 -14.11 18.23
CA TYR A 720 -27.50 -13.77 19.61
C TYR A 720 -27.34 -14.99 20.52
N ASP A 721 -28.05 -16.09 20.26
CA ASP A 721 -27.89 -17.36 20.95
C ASP A 721 -26.53 -18.01 20.62
N MET A 722 -26.11 -17.99 19.34
CA MET A 722 -24.77 -18.41 18.93
C MET A 722 -23.66 -17.53 19.55
N LEU A 723 -23.83 -16.20 19.52
CA LEU A 723 -22.96 -15.25 20.24
C LEU A 723 -22.84 -15.60 21.74
N LEU A 724 -23.95 -15.91 22.40
CA LEU A 724 -23.98 -16.24 23.83
C LEU A 724 -23.25 -17.56 24.12
N LYS A 725 -23.50 -18.61 23.32
CA LYS A 725 -22.80 -19.90 23.43
C LYS A 725 -21.28 -19.75 23.32
N ILE A 726 -20.80 -19.04 22.32
CA ILE A 726 -19.36 -18.83 22.10
C ILE A 726 -18.75 -18.03 23.26
N ARG A 727 -19.40 -16.93 23.70
CA ARG A 727 -18.91 -16.14 24.84
C ARG A 727 -18.90 -16.91 26.16
N LEU A 728 -19.89 -17.78 26.40
CA LEU A 728 -19.91 -18.67 27.56
C LEU A 728 -18.76 -19.67 27.55
N LEU A 729 -18.39 -20.19 26.37
CA LEU A 729 -17.28 -21.13 26.23
C LEU A 729 -15.92 -20.45 26.45
N ILE A 730 -15.71 -19.27 25.86
CA ILE A 730 -14.42 -18.56 25.92
C ILE A 730 -14.19 -17.91 27.30
N PHE A 731 -15.22 -17.31 27.90
CA PHE A 731 -15.08 -16.47 29.09
C PHE A 731 -15.70 -17.05 30.37
N GLY A 732 -16.44 -18.16 30.28
CA GLY A 732 -17.23 -18.69 31.39
C GLY A 732 -18.46 -17.84 31.71
N VAL A 733 -19.20 -18.23 32.75
CA VAL A 733 -20.48 -17.61 33.13
C VAL A 733 -20.34 -16.18 33.70
N ASP A 734 -19.24 -15.88 34.38
CA ASP A 734 -19.04 -14.65 35.14
C ASP A 734 -18.18 -13.63 34.37
N ASN A 735 -18.63 -13.26 33.17
CA ASN A 735 -17.99 -12.24 32.34
C ASN A 735 -18.98 -11.18 31.85
N ILE A 736 -18.53 -9.92 31.78
CA ILE A 736 -19.36 -8.78 31.36
C ILE A 736 -19.85 -8.89 29.90
N ASP A 737 -19.09 -9.56 29.02
CA ASP A 737 -19.49 -9.83 27.64
C ASP A 737 -20.60 -10.88 27.54
N VAL A 738 -20.63 -11.85 28.47
CA VAL A 738 -21.76 -12.79 28.60
C VAL A 738 -22.99 -12.03 29.09
N ALA A 739 -22.86 -11.12 30.06
CA ALA A 739 -23.98 -10.26 30.48
C ALA A 739 -24.51 -9.37 29.34
N TRP A 740 -23.61 -8.88 28.46
CA TRP A 740 -24.02 -8.12 27.28
C TRP A 740 -24.75 -8.98 26.23
N ALA A 741 -24.27 -10.19 25.96
CA ALA A 741 -24.95 -11.13 25.05
C ALA A 741 -26.35 -11.52 25.57
N ASN A 742 -26.47 -11.84 26.86
CA ASN A 742 -27.77 -12.06 27.52
C ASN A 742 -28.70 -10.84 27.33
N ASN A 743 -28.19 -9.61 27.49
CA ASN A 743 -28.99 -8.40 27.32
C ASN A 743 -29.47 -8.17 25.88
N ASN A 744 -28.67 -8.50 24.86
CA ASN A 744 -29.06 -8.38 23.46
C ASN A 744 -30.13 -9.43 23.09
N LEU A 745 -29.93 -10.67 23.55
CA LEU A 745 -30.90 -11.77 23.40
C LEU A 745 -32.23 -11.45 24.11
N ALA A 746 -32.17 -10.85 25.30
CA ALA A 746 -33.34 -10.37 26.04
C ALA A 746 -34.12 -9.29 25.26
N ASN A 747 -33.43 -8.26 24.75
CA ASN A 747 -34.05 -7.24 23.90
C ASN A 747 -34.72 -7.86 22.66
N ALA A 748 -34.09 -8.86 22.04
CA ALA A 748 -34.65 -9.53 20.86
C ALA A 748 -35.93 -10.32 21.22
N TYR A 749 -35.91 -11.12 22.28
CA TYR A 749 -37.12 -11.78 22.80
C TYR A 749 -38.22 -10.80 23.22
N GLN A 750 -37.86 -9.62 23.73
CA GLN A 750 -38.83 -8.59 24.12
C GLN A 750 -39.58 -8.03 22.89
N ASN A 751 -38.87 -7.77 21.80
CA ASN A 751 -39.46 -7.25 20.56
C ASN A 751 -40.19 -8.35 19.75
N ASP A 752 -39.77 -9.62 19.88
CA ASP A 752 -40.47 -10.81 19.39
C ASP A 752 -41.73 -11.16 20.23
N GLY A 753 -41.99 -10.44 21.33
CA GLY A 753 -43.14 -10.64 22.21
C GLY A 753 -43.00 -11.76 23.26
N GLN A 754 -41.88 -12.48 23.27
CA GLN A 754 -41.56 -13.54 24.23
C GLN A 754 -41.09 -12.99 25.59
N LEU A 755 -41.94 -12.17 26.24
CA LEU A 755 -41.62 -11.42 27.47
C LEU A 755 -41.06 -12.26 28.62
N VAL A 756 -41.50 -13.51 28.78
CA VAL A 756 -40.99 -14.42 29.83
C VAL A 756 -39.50 -14.70 29.65
N LYS A 757 -39.06 -15.00 28.42
CA LYS A 757 -37.64 -15.20 28.10
C LYS A 757 -36.86 -13.88 28.19
N ALA A 758 -37.45 -12.77 27.74
CA ALA A 758 -36.81 -11.46 27.86
C ALA A 758 -36.47 -11.12 29.33
N ILE A 759 -37.40 -11.35 30.25
CA ILE A 759 -37.21 -11.17 31.69
C ILE A 759 -36.10 -12.10 32.22
N GLU A 760 -36.12 -13.39 31.85
CA GLU A 760 -35.10 -14.37 32.25
C GLU A 760 -33.68 -13.93 31.83
N TYR A 761 -33.49 -13.54 30.56
CA TYR A 761 -32.19 -13.13 30.05
C TYR A 761 -31.76 -11.74 30.58
N HIS A 762 -32.68 -10.80 30.84
CA HIS A 762 -32.36 -9.56 31.55
C HIS A 762 -31.94 -9.81 33.01
N GLN A 763 -32.57 -10.77 33.71
CA GLN A 763 -32.17 -11.17 35.06
C GLN A 763 -30.76 -11.77 35.08
N LYS A 764 -30.45 -12.71 34.17
CA LYS A 764 -29.08 -13.25 34.01
C LYS A 764 -28.05 -12.14 33.79
N ALA A 765 -28.33 -11.19 32.90
CA ALA A 765 -27.46 -10.05 32.65
C ALA A 765 -27.25 -9.16 33.90
N LEU A 766 -28.33 -8.89 34.65
CA LEU A 766 -28.29 -8.11 35.90
C LEU A 766 -27.49 -8.80 37.00
N GLU A 767 -27.64 -10.12 37.16
CA GLU A 767 -26.93 -10.91 38.18
C GLU A 767 -25.43 -10.94 37.94
N ILE A 768 -24.99 -11.18 36.70
CA ILE A 768 -23.56 -11.15 36.33
C ILE A 768 -22.99 -9.73 36.57
N ARG A 769 -23.69 -8.69 36.10
CA ARG A 769 -23.27 -7.28 36.31
C ARG A 769 -23.15 -6.93 37.79
N ARG A 770 -24.07 -7.40 38.65
CA ARG A 770 -24.00 -7.22 40.11
C ARG A 770 -22.82 -7.93 40.77
N ARG A 771 -22.48 -9.12 40.28
CA ARG A 771 -21.37 -9.94 40.80
C ARG A 771 -20.01 -9.31 40.49
N ILE A 772 -19.84 -8.80 39.27
CA ILE A 772 -18.58 -8.24 38.78
C ILE A 772 -18.39 -6.76 39.18
N LEU A 773 -19.44 -5.94 39.03
CA LEU A 773 -19.36 -4.47 39.14
C LEU A 773 -19.94 -3.93 40.46
N GLY A 774 -20.39 -4.80 41.35
CA GLY A 774 -21.09 -4.43 42.57
C GLY A 774 -22.52 -3.92 42.33
N LYS A 775 -23.13 -3.33 43.36
CA LYS A 775 -24.55 -2.88 43.30
C LYS A 775 -24.73 -1.48 42.71
N VAL A 776 -23.70 -0.64 42.73
CA VAL A 776 -23.75 0.78 42.31
C VAL A 776 -22.81 0.98 41.12
N HIS A 777 -23.33 0.67 39.94
CA HIS A 777 -22.63 0.86 38.67
C HIS A 777 -23.64 1.16 37.56
N LYS A 778 -23.29 2.00 36.58
CA LYS A 778 -24.21 2.47 35.53
C LYS A 778 -24.93 1.30 34.84
N SER A 779 -24.18 0.30 34.39
CA SER A 779 -24.71 -0.91 33.75
C SER A 779 -25.68 -1.72 34.61
N VAL A 780 -25.61 -1.61 35.95
CA VAL A 780 -26.59 -2.24 36.86
C VAL A 780 -27.89 -1.42 36.88
N GLY A 781 -27.79 -0.09 36.93
CA GLY A 781 -28.94 0.81 36.76
C GLY A 781 -29.65 0.59 35.42
N ASP A 782 -28.89 0.56 34.32
CA ASP A 782 -29.40 0.26 32.96
C ASP A 782 -30.11 -1.10 32.89
N SER A 783 -29.60 -2.10 33.62
CA SER A 783 -30.18 -3.46 33.66
C SER A 783 -31.49 -3.48 34.45
N CYS A 784 -31.53 -2.81 35.62
CA CYS A 784 -32.75 -2.65 36.39
C CYS A 784 -33.82 -1.91 35.56
N TRP A 785 -33.46 -0.83 34.87
CA TRP A 785 -34.35 -0.09 33.99
C TRP A 785 -34.95 -0.95 32.86
N ARG A 786 -34.11 -1.72 32.13
CA ARG A 786 -34.59 -2.63 31.08
C ARG A 786 -35.53 -3.71 31.63
N LEU A 787 -35.17 -4.29 32.77
CA LEU A 787 -35.99 -5.31 33.43
C LEU A 787 -37.32 -4.72 33.92
N ALA A 788 -37.33 -3.48 34.42
CA ALA A 788 -38.54 -2.76 34.78
C ALA A 788 -39.49 -2.55 33.60
N LEU A 789 -38.95 -2.13 32.44
CA LEU A 789 -39.73 -2.01 31.19
C LEU A 789 -40.31 -3.35 30.73
N ALA A 790 -39.54 -4.45 30.83
CA ALA A 790 -40.02 -5.78 30.47
C ALA A 790 -41.15 -6.27 31.41
N PHE A 791 -41.05 -6.02 32.72
CA PHE A 791 -42.15 -6.29 33.66
C PHE A 791 -43.37 -5.39 33.42
N GLN A 792 -43.18 -4.11 33.07
CA GLN A 792 -44.27 -3.20 32.74
C GLN A 792 -45.03 -3.63 31.48
N GLN A 793 -44.32 -4.13 30.46
CA GLN A 793 -44.94 -4.73 29.27
C GLN A 793 -45.67 -6.05 29.58
N ARG A 794 -45.26 -6.76 30.64
CA ARG A 794 -45.99 -7.93 31.19
C ARG A 794 -47.10 -7.55 32.18
N GLU A 795 -47.46 -6.27 32.24
CA GLU A 795 -48.45 -5.66 33.15
C GLU A 795 -48.16 -5.85 34.66
N ASP A 796 -46.96 -6.32 35.01
CA ASP A 796 -46.49 -6.56 36.37
C ASP A 796 -45.95 -5.25 36.98
N LYS A 797 -46.86 -4.28 37.17
CA LYS A 797 -46.53 -2.93 37.65
C LYS A 797 -45.79 -2.94 38.99
N ALA A 798 -46.10 -3.88 39.89
CA ALA A 798 -45.46 -4.01 41.19
C ALA A 798 -43.98 -4.37 41.06
N THR A 799 -43.65 -5.36 40.23
CA THR A 799 -42.25 -5.76 40.00
C THR A 799 -41.51 -4.72 39.15
N ALA A 800 -42.18 -4.12 38.16
CA ALA A 800 -41.64 -3.01 37.38
C ALA A 800 -41.24 -1.84 38.28
N ARG A 801 -42.14 -1.38 39.17
CA ARG A 801 -41.89 -0.32 40.16
C ARG A 801 -40.64 -0.60 41.00
N LYS A 802 -40.49 -1.82 41.50
CA LYS A 802 -39.31 -2.23 42.29
C LYS A 802 -38.00 -2.04 41.50
N TYR A 803 -37.96 -2.46 40.24
CA TYR A 803 -36.77 -2.31 39.42
C TYR A 803 -36.53 -0.85 38.96
N PHE A 804 -37.58 -0.05 38.75
CA PHE A 804 -37.43 1.40 38.57
C PHE A 804 -36.87 2.09 39.83
N GLU A 805 -37.28 1.67 41.04
CA GLU A 805 -36.69 2.18 42.28
C GLU A 805 -35.21 1.80 42.42
N GLU A 806 -34.84 0.58 42.04
CA GLU A 806 -33.44 0.13 42.05
C GLU A 806 -32.61 0.91 41.02
N ALA A 807 -33.15 1.17 39.82
CA ALA A 807 -32.50 2.03 38.82
C ALA A 807 -32.37 3.49 39.30
N TRP A 808 -33.41 4.08 39.89
CA TRP A 808 -33.40 5.42 40.46
C TRP A 808 -32.30 5.54 41.53
N LYS A 809 -32.28 4.63 42.52
CA LYS A 809 -31.27 4.63 43.60
C LYS A 809 -29.83 4.54 43.07
N VAL A 810 -29.57 3.76 42.01
CA VAL A 810 -28.25 3.68 41.38
C VAL A 810 -27.90 5.00 40.65
N ASN A 811 -28.84 5.54 39.87
CA ASN A 811 -28.63 6.77 39.10
C ASN A 811 -28.47 8.00 40.02
N SER A 812 -29.20 8.07 41.14
CA SER A 812 -29.03 9.12 42.16
C SER A 812 -27.62 9.20 42.71
N VAL A 813 -26.98 8.06 42.98
CA VAL A 813 -25.61 8.01 43.53
C VAL A 813 -24.56 8.33 42.47
N LEU A 814 -24.79 7.92 41.22
CA LEU A 814 -23.80 8.06 40.13
C LEU A 814 -23.88 9.40 39.37
N LEU A 815 -25.08 9.95 39.23
CA LEU A 815 -25.40 11.07 38.33
C LEU A 815 -26.08 12.25 39.05
N GLY A 816 -26.59 12.02 40.27
CA GLY A 816 -27.37 12.99 41.05
C GLY A 816 -28.86 12.98 40.71
N GLU A 817 -29.68 13.49 41.64
CA GLU A 817 -31.16 13.52 41.56
C GLU A 817 -31.72 14.29 40.36
N TRP A 818 -30.97 15.26 39.83
CA TRP A 818 -31.42 16.16 38.76
C TRP A 818 -30.99 15.72 37.35
N HIS A 819 -30.24 14.63 37.22
CA HIS A 819 -29.88 14.07 35.93
C HIS A 819 -31.11 13.41 35.28
N GLU A 820 -31.26 13.56 33.96
CA GLU A 820 -32.41 13.08 33.17
C GLU A 820 -32.74 11.61 33.47
N GLN A 821 -31.76 10.71 33.34
CA GLN A 821 -31.93 9.27 33.65
C GLN A 821 -32.33 8.96 35.11
N THR A 822 -32.02 9.85 36.06
CA THR A 822 -32.43 9.71 37.47
C THR A 822 -33.89 10.13 37.64
N TRP A 823 -34.27 11.25 37.02
CA TRP A 823 -35.63 11.77 37.02
C TRP A 823 -36.60 10.84 36.27
N GLU A 824 -36.20 10.28 35.13
CA GLU A 824 -37.02 9.30 34.38
C GLU A 824 -37.28 8.02 35.20
N ALA A 825 -36.26 7.50 35.88
CA ALA A 825 -36.41 6.36 36.78
C ALA A 825 -37.42 6.68 37.89
N LYS A 826 -37.27 7.83 38.57
CA LYS A 826 -38.18 8.29 39.61
C LYS A 826 -39.62 8.47 39.10
N ARG A 827 -39.81 9.12 37.95
CA ARG A 827 -41.13 9.30 37.32
C ARG A 827 -41.80 7.96 37.04
N ASN A 828 -41.06 6.95 36.59
CA ASN A 828 -41.62 5.63 36.34
C ASN A 828 -41.95 4.85 37.63
N VAL A 829 -41.29 5.12 38.75
CA VAL A 829 -41.74 4.65 40.09
C VAL A 829 -43.10 5.24 40.43
N GLU A 830 -43.31 6.54 40.21
CA GLU A 830 -44.55 7.26 40.50
C GLU A 830 -45.70 6.81 39.58
N LEU A 831 -45.45 6.63 38.28
CA LEU A 831 -46.42 6.14 37.29
C LEU A 831 -46.88 4.69 37.55
N ASN A 832 -46.01 3.84 38.08
CA ASN A 832 -46.35 2.46 38.47
C ASN A 832 -46.92 2.38 39.92
N ASN A 833 -47.23 3.52 40.55
CA ASN A 833 -47.80 3.60 41.90
C ASN A 833 -49.34 3.78 41.90
N THR A 834 -49.95 4.15 40.76
CA THR A 834 -51.35 4.62 40.65
C THR A 834 -52.32 3.53 40.15
N SER A 835 -52.19 2.30 40.64
CA SER A 835 -53.17 1.23 40.39
C SER A 835 -53.20 0.22 41.55
N SER A 836 -54.10 0.46 42.50
CA SER A 836 -54.52 -0.46 43.57
C SER A 836 -56.03 -0.56 43.58
#